data_AF-A0A6P7X7I0-F1
#
_entry.id   AF-A0A6P7X7I0-F1
#
_cell.length_a   1.000
_cell.length_b   1.000
_cell.length_c   1.000
_cell.angle_alpha   90.00
_cell.angle_beta   90.00
_cell.angle_gamma   90.00
#
_symmetry.space_group_name_H-M   'P 1'
#
loop_
_entity.id
_entity.type
_entity.pdbx_description
1 polymer ?
#
loop_
_entity_poly.entity_id
_entity_poly.type
_entity_poly.pdbx_seq_one_letter_code
_entity_poly.pdbx_strand_id
1 'polypeptide(L)'
;MAENSDGTLKLIRNTFSKESIRKLSSMESLRRRSALPLQSWKVIWGETIICRSLREPKINTVAVSNADPSLPDPVMYQLDITLKRGQNLAARDRGGTSDPYVKFKIGGKEVFRSKTRHKNLNPVWDEHVSLVIDQLKEPLYIKVFDYDFGLQDDFMGSAFLDLTALDFNRPNDVTLTLKDPRHPDHDLGSIFLSVELYPRDADQKEVLQTQSSRPLDVHRKSQLWTGIVSITLIEGRDLKAMDSNGLSDPYVKFRLGHQKCKSKTVPKTLNPQWREQFDFHLFEQQGGTIDITVWDKDAGKRDDFIGRCQIDLSALGKEQTHKLELPLQEGEGCLVLLVTLTASAAISIADLPLSSLEHRKQQEEVLQRYNLMRSFQNMKDVGHLQVKVIRAEGLMAADVTGKSDPFCVVELNNDRLLTHTVYKNLNPEWNKVFTFNIKDIHSALEVTVYDEDRDRSADFLGKVAIPLLSIQNGEQKAYVLKNKQLTGPTKGVIYLEIDVIFNAVKASMRTLIPKEPKYMEEEPRLSKQLLLRNFIRMKRCLMVLVNTAYYVNSCFDWDSPPRSLAAFLLFLFVVWNFELYMIPLALLLLLAWNYFLIISGKDNRQHDTVMEDMLEDEEEEDEKDDKDGEKRGFMNKLYAIQEVCVSVQSVLDEVASIGERIKNTFNWTVPFLSWLAIVALCVFTVLLYFIPLRYIVLVWGINKFTKKIRSPYTIDNNELLDFLSRVPSDVQVVQYHQLKSDPSQSPSKRRKHNPS
;
A
#
# COMPACT_ATOMS: atom_id res chain seq x y z
N MET A 1 59.64 -5.79 -22.31
CA MET A 1 59.52 -6.38 -23.66
C MET A 1 58.07 -6.15 -24.08
N ALA A 2 57.78 -5.00 -24.70
CA ALA A 2 57.85 -4.77 -26.16
C ALA A 2 56.80 -5.65 -26.87
N GLU A 3 55.61 -5.11 -27.14
CA GLU A 3 55.21 -4.43 -28.39
C GLU A 3 54.60 -5.42 -29.41
N ASN A 4 53.59 -4.92 -30.14
CA ASN A 4 52.87 -5.51 -31.28
C ASN A 4 51.73 -6.50 -31.04
N SER A 5 50.50 -6.02 -31.21
CA SER A 5 49.61 -6.49 -32.29
C SER A 5 48.35 -5.61 -32.41
N ASP A 6 48.55 -4.35 -32.81
CA ASP A 6 47.52 -3.53 -33.45
C ASP A 6 47.72 -3.70 -34.97
N GLY A 7 46.89 -4.53 -35.62
CA GLY A 7 47.16 -4.90 -37.01
C GLY A 7 46.45 -6.13 -37.56
N THR A 8 45.22 -6.41 -37.14
CA THR A 8 44.32 -7.27 -37.92
C THR A 8 42.92 -6.67 -37.83
N LEU A 9 42.71 -5.59 -38.56
CA LEU A 9 41.92 -5.61 -39.80
C LEU A 9 40.45 -5.92 -39.49
N LYS A 10 39.59 -4.91 -39.45
CA LYS A 10 39.14 -4.23 -40.68
C LYS A 10 38.73 -5.25 -41.77
N LEU A 11 37.95 -6.24 -41.38
CA LEU A 11 36.91 -6.86 -42.20
C LEU A 11 35.65 -6.86 -41.30
N ILE A 12 34.45 -6.73 -41.87
CA ILE A 12 33.16 -6.49 -41.18
C ILE A 12 32.88 -5.00 -40.85
N ARG A 13 33.35 -4.08 -41.71
CA ARG A 13 32.79 -2.71 -41.78
C ARG A 13 32.48 -2.22 -43.20
N ASN A 14 32.37 -3.10 -44.18
CA ASN A 14 31.91 -2.75 -45.53
C ASN A 14 31.35 -3.98 -46.26
N THR A 15 30.05 -4.23 -46.07
CA THR A 15 29.14 -4.88 -47.04
C THR A 15 27.72 -4.70 -46.52
N PHE A 16 26.77 -4.43 -47.41
CA PHE A 16 25.38 -4.02 -47.16
C PHE A 16 25.11 -2.52 -46.92
N SER A 17 25.52 -1.72 -47.90
CA SER A 17 24.66 -0.65 -48.43
C SER A 17 24.14 -1.09 -49.81
N LYS A 18 22.89 -0.72 -50.11
CA LYS A 18 22.13 -0.89 -51.37
C LYS A 18 21.27 -2.15 -51.48
N GLU A 19 20.13 -2.14 -50.79
CA GLU A 19 18.85 -2.32 -51.48
C GLU A 19 17.69 -1.82 -50.61
N SER A 20 16.82 -1.00 -51.22
CA SER A 20 15.49 -0.62 -50.71
C SER A 20 15.39 0.52 -49.69
N ILE A 21 16.12 1.62 -49.93
CA ILE A 21 15.54 2.97 -49.77
C ILE A 21 14.84 3.31 -51.10
N ARG A 22 13.57 2.91 -51.21
CA ARG A 22 12.62 3.35 -52.26
C ARG A 22 11.21 2.91 -51.81
N LYS A 23 10.56 3.73 -50.99
CA LYS A 23 9.08 3.84 -50.86
C LYS A 23 8.70 4.88 -49.80
N LEU A 24 9.08 6.13 -50.03
CA LEU A 24 8.40 7.32 -49.50
C LEU A 24 8.55 8.41 -50.58
N SER A 25 7.65 8.38 -51.57
CA SER A 25 7.36 9.42 -52.56
C SER A 25 6.76 8.76 -53.80
N SER A 26 5.43 8.58 -53.80
CA SER A 26 4.56 8.67 -54.99
C SER A 26 3.15 8.30 -54.56
N MET A 27 2.31 9.32 -54.34
CA MET A 27 1.01 9.46 -54.99
C MET A 27 0.33 10.72 -54.45
N GLU A 28 0.82 11.85 -54.94
CA GLU A 28 0.08 13.10 -54.97
C GLU A 28 -0.37 13.32 -56.42
N SER A 29 -1.62 13.75 -56.57
CA SER A 29 -2.29 14.20 -57.80
C SER A 29 -2.96 13.14 -58.72
N LEU A 30 -4.27 12.97 -58.50
CA LEU A 30 -5.23 13.20 -59.58
C LEU A 30 -6.47 13.92 -59.04
N ARG A 31 -6.53 15.17 -59.48
CA ARG A 31 -7.48 16.25 -59.28
C ARG A 31 -8.80 15.91 -60.02
N ARG A 32 -9.96 16.21 -59.41
CA ARG A 32 -10.79 17.43 -59.65
C ARG A 32 -12.31 17.16 -59.75
N ARG A 33 -13.07 18.14 -59.23
CA ARG A 33 -14.51 18.53 -59.40
C ARG A 33 -15.42 18.01 -58.28
N SER A 34 -16.27 18.81 -57.62
CA SER A 34 -16.89 20.14 -57.88
C SER A 34 -17.49 20.66 -56.56
N ALA A 35 -17.17 21.87 -56.10
CA ALA A 35 -17.96 23.13 -56.20
C ALA A 35 -19.20 23.23 -55.27
N LEU A 36 -19.06 24.07 -54.20
CA LEU A 36 -19.91 25.16 -53.64
C LEU A 36 -21.44 25.22 -53.96
N PRO A 37 -22.31 25.96 -53.19
CA PRO A 37 -22.00 27.12 -52.32
C PRO A 37 -22.81 27.30 -51.00
N LEU A 38 -22.42 28.36 -50.27
CA LEU A 38 -23.17 29.10 -49.23
C LEU A 38 -24.42 29.83 -49.77
N GLN A 39 -25.46 29.99 -48.93
CA GLN A 39 -26.33 31.19 -48.73
C GLN A 39 -27.38 30.86 -47.64
N SER A 40 -27.41 31.54 -46.48
CA SER A 40 -28.12 32.82 -46.19
C SER A 40 -29.59 32.83 -46.62
N TRP A 41 -30.55 32.78 -45.70
CA TRP A 41 -31.85 33.49 -45.78
C TRP A 41 -32.34 33.89 -44.36
N LYS A 42 -32.90 35.09 -44.30
CA LYS A 42 -33.53 35.82 -43.18
C LYS A 42 -35.03 35.95 -43.51
N VAL A 43 -35.83 36.57 -42.62
CA VAL A 43 -37.24 37.06 -42.77
C VAL A 43 -38.29 36.07 -42.19
N ILE A 44 -38.94 36.30 -41.03
CA ILE A 44 -39.87 37.34 -40.49
C ILE A 44 -41.37 37.05 -40.80
N TRP A 45 -42.21 37.42 -39.81
CA TRP A 45 -43.67 37.55 -39.70
C TRP A 45 -44.36 36.36 -38.99
N GLY A 46 -45.13 36.49 -37.91
CA GLY A 46 -45.79 37.66 -37.30
C GLY A 46 -47.31 37.46 -37.31
N GLU A 47 -47.96 37.56 -36.14
CA GLU A 47 -49.41 37.76 -35.81
C GLU A 47 -49.62 37.16 -34.40
N THR A 48 -49.84 37.85 -33.27
CA THR A 48 -50.76 38.95 -32.86
C THR A 48 -52.23 38.60 -33.03
N ILE A 49 -53.00 38.62 -31.92
CA ILE A 49 -54.25 39.41 -31.70
C ILE A 49 -54.93 39.00 -30.37
N ILE A 50 -54.93 39.88 -29.35
CA ILE A 50 -56.09 40.65 -28.76
C ILE A 50 -56.78 39.86 -27.61
N CYS A 51 -57.20 40.37 -26.43
CA CYS A 51 -57.73 41.66 -25.92
C CYS A 51 -57.42 41.71 -24.39
N ARG A 52 -56.91 42.77 -23.75
CA ARG A 52 -57.49 44.09 -23.40
C ARG A 52 -58.50 44.06 -22.22
N SER A 53 -58.38 45.09 -21.35
CA SER A 53 -59.42 45.70 -20.47
C SER A 53 -59.39 45.29 -18.99
N LEU A 54 -59.48 46.11 -17.93
CA LEU A 54 -59.58 47.57 -17.63
C LEU A 54 -59.32 47.70 -16.09
N ARG A 55 -58.57 48.70 -15.58
CA ARG A 55 -59.00 49.83 -14.69
C ARG A 55 -60.26 49.57 -13.82
N GLU A 56 -60.37 49.90 -12.52
CA GLU A 56 -59.91 51.06 -11.70
C GLU A 56 -60.22 50.80 -10.18
N PRO A 57 -60.06 51.76 -9.22
CA PRO A 57 -59.62 51.50 -7.83
C PRO A 57 -60.72 51.57 -6.76
N LYS A 58 -60.41 51.19 -5.51
CA LYS A 58 -61.17 51.62 -4.32
C LYS A 58 -60.27 51.92 -3.12
N ILE A 59 -60.63 53.01 -2.45
CA ILE A 59 -60.01 53.67 -1.30
C ILE A 59 -60.81 53.39 -0.01
N ASN A 60 -60.16 53.58 1.15
CA ASN A 60 -60.60 53.62 2.56
C ASN A 60 -60.46 52.28 3.33
N THR A 61 -59.87 52.19 4.52
CA THR A 61 -59.85 53.16 5.64
C THR A 61 -58.71 52.89 6.64
N VAL A 62 -58.35 53.92 7.40
CA VAL A 62 -57.29 54.05 8.42
C VAL A 62 -57.46 53.11 9.62
N ALA A 63 -56.36 52.51 10.09
CA ALA A 63 -56.06 52.30 11.51
C ALA A 63 -54.54 52.38 11.73
N VAL A 64 -54.14 53.29 12.62
CA VAL A 64 -52.75 53.55 13.02
C VAL A 64 -52.32 52.54 14.08
N SER A 65 -51.19 51.87 13.87
CA SER A 65 -50.38 51.32 14.94
C SER A 65 -48.91 51.33 14.49
N ASN A 66 -48.12 52.18 15.14
CA ASN A 66 -46.68 52.27 14.94
C ASN A 66 -46.00 50.95 15.30
N ALA A 67 -45.36 50.33 14.32
CA ALA A 67 -44.20 49.47 14.50
C ALA A 67 -43.49 49.38 13.13
N ASP A 68 -42.23 49.80 13.07
CA ASP A 68 -41.34 49.50 11.94
C ASP A 68 -41.34 47.99 11.70
N PRO A 69 -41.67 47.48 10.50
CA PRO A 69 -41.17 46.19 10.09
C PRO A 69 -39.75 46.44 9.55
N SER A 70 -38.76 46.31 10.44
CA SER A 70 -37.41 45.99 9.97
C SER A 70 -37.52 44.70 9.15
N LEU A 71 -37.14 44.78 7.88
CA LEU A 71 -36.92 43.59 7.06
C LEU A 71 -36.00 42.64 7.84
N PRO A 72 -36.28 41.32 7.88
CA PRO A 72 -35.36 40.39 8.48
C PRO A 72 -34.02 40.48 7.74
N ASP A 73 -32.95 40.82 8.44
CA ASP A 73 -31.60 40.78 7.88
C ASP A 73 -31.37 39.38 7.27
N PRO A 74 -30.85 39.28 6.02
CA PRO A 74 -30.51 38.00 5.43
C PRO A 74 -29.62 37.22 6.38
N VAL A 75 -30.06 36.03 6.78
CA VAL A 75 -29.39 35.20 7.79
C VAL A 75 -28.01 34.74 7.28
N MET A 76 -27.79 34.76 5.96
CA MET A 76 -26.53 34.40 5.30
C MET A 76 -26.36 35.18 4.00
N TYR A 77 -25.12 35.46 3.62
CA TYR A 77 -24.74 36.04 2.33
C TYR A 77 -23.85 35.07 1.55
N GLN A 78 -23.97 35.03 0.23
CA GLN A 78 -23.03 34.31 -0.64
C GLN A 78 -22.13 35.34 -1.36
N LEU A 79 -20.82 35.21 -1.16
CA LEU A 79 -19.77 36.04 -1.74
C LEU A 79 -19.02 35.23 -2.80
N ASP A 80 -19.20 35.58 -4.07
CA ASP A 80 -18.47 34.99 -5.18
C ASP A 80 -17.29 35.90 -5.55
N ILE A 81 -16.08 35.36 -5.52
CA ILE A 81 -14.83 36.09 -5.79
C ILE A 81 -14.14 35.43 -6.99
N THR A 82 -13.84 36.23 -8.00
CA THR A 82 -12.98 35.85 -9.13
C THR A 82 -11.65 36.56 -9.02
N LEU A 83 -10.59 35.81 -8.67
CA LEU A 83 -9.22 36.29 -8.69
C LEU A 83 -8.70 36.30 -10.13
N LYS A 84 -8.61 37.50 -10.72
CA LYS A 84 -8.20 37.65 -12.13
C LYS A 84 -6.68 37.58 -12.25
N ARG A 85 -5.97 38.63 -11.81
CA ARG A 85 -4.52 38.77 -12.02
C ARG A 85 -3.82 39.64 -10.96
N GLY A 86 -2.52 39.47 -10.83
CA GLY A 86 -1.61 40.36 -10.12
C GLY A 86 -0.80 41.21 -11.09
N GLN A 87 -0.41 42.41 -10.67
CA GLN A 87 0.37 43.33 -11.47
C GLN A 87 1.51 43.93 -10.64
N ASN A 88 2.71 43.92 -11.21
CA ASN A 88 3.93 44.47 -10.63
C ASN A 88 4.20 43.98 -9.20
N LEU A 89 4.05 42.68 -8.96
CA LEU A 89 4.32 42.10 -7.64
C LEU A 89 5.81 42.20 -7.29
N ALA A 90 6.11 42.36 -6.01
CA ALA A 90 7.48 42.52 -5.53
C ALA A 90 8.34 41.27 -5.79
N ALA A 91 9.51 41.42 -6.41
CA ALA A 91 10.44 40.32 -6.61
C ALA A 91 11.19 39.98 -5.30
N ARG A 92 11.13 38.72 -4.86
CA ARG A 92 11.84 38.22 -3.67
C ARG A 92 12.95 37.21 -3.99
N ASP A 93 12.91 36.56 -5.15
CA ASP A 93 13.98 35.65 -5.55
C ASP A 93 15.25 36.39 -6.00
N ARG A 94 16.39 35.71 -5.83
CA ARG A 94 17.71 36.16 -6.34
C ARG A 94 17.76 36.39 -7.86
N GLY A 95 16.78 35.89 -8.60
CA GLY A 95 16.66 36.04 -10.06
C GLY A 95 15.85 37.26 -10.53
N GLY A 96 15.34 38.10 -9.62
CA GLY A 96 14.48 39.24 -9.99
C GLY A 96 13.07 38.84 -10.43
N THR A 97 12.67 37.60 -10.14
CA THR A 97 11.30 37.08 -10.33
C THR A 97 10.76 36.57 -9.00
N SER A 98 9.51 36.13 -8.99
CA SER A 98 8.87 35.47 -7.85
C SER A 98 7.89 34.41 -8.35
N ASP A 99 7.53 33.48 -7.47
CA ASP A 99 6.54 32.44 -7.62
C ASP A 99 5.24 32.79 -6.83
N PRO A 100 4.47 33.83 -7.21
CA PRO A 100 3.38 34.33 -6.39
C PRO A 100 2.17 33.40 -6.29
N TYR A 101 1.59 33.36 -5.09
CA TYR A 101 0.25 32.82 -4.81
C TYR A 101 -0.50 33.67 -3.78
N VAL A 102 -1.84 33.60 -3.78
CA VAL A 102 -2.72 34.45 -2.96
C VAL A 102 -3.50 33.61 -1.95
N LYS A 103 -3.66 34.14 -0.74
CA LYS A 103 -4.48 33.57 0.35
C LYS A 103 -5.56 34.55 0.77
N PHE A 104 -6.81 34.09 0.83
CA PHE A 104 -7.94 34.84 1.36
C PHE A 104 -8.25 34.40 2.79
N LYS A 105 -8.52 35.35 3.68
CA LYS A 105 -8.91 35.11 5.08
C LYS A 105 -10.10 35.96 5.50
N ILE A 106 -11.08 35.37 6.17
CA ILE A 106 -12.23 36.05 6.79
C ILE A 106 -12.30 35.57 8.25
N GLY A 107 -12.57 36.47 9.21
CA GLY A 107 -12.64 36.11 10.64
C GLY A 107 -11.35 35.49 11.20
N GLY A 108 -10.19 35.86 10.64
CA GLY A 108 -8.89 35.27 10.99
C GLY A 108 -8.63 33.86 10.44
N LYS A 109 -9.62 33.24 9.77
CA LYS A 109 -9.53 31.90 9.18
C LYS A 109 -9.24 31.99 7.68
N GLU A 110 -8.36 31.12 7.19
CA GLU A 110 -8.07 31.00 5.76
C GLU A 110 -9.22 30.30 5.02
N VAL A 111 -9.77 30.97 4.01
CA VAL A 111 -10.94 30.53 3.25
C VAL A 111 -10.60 30.07 1.83
N PHE A 112 -9.48 30.53 1.26
CA PHE A 112 -9.04 30.15 -0.08
C PHE A 112 -7.53 30.35 -0.26
N ARG A 113 -6.90 29.50 -1.08
CA ARG A 113 -5.51 29.61 -1.51
C ARG A 113 -5.43 29.33 -3.02
N SER A 114 -4.81 30.25 -3.77
CA SER A 114 -4.65 30.12 -5.21
C SER A 114 -3.53 29.17 -5.63
N LYS A 115 -3.50 28.78 -6.91
CA LYS A 115 -2.31 28.13 -7.49
C LYS A 115 -1.10 29.08 -7.50
N THR A 116 0.08 28.49 -7.34
CA THR A 116 1.37 29.17 -7.50
C THR A 116 1.68 29.38 -8.98
N ARG A 117 2.09 30.58 -9.36
CA ARG A 117 2.57 30.88 -10.71
C ARG A 117 4.06 31.12 -10.69
N HIS A 118 4.84 30.28 -11.38
CA HIS A 118 6.30 30.34 -11.29
C HIS A 118 6.90 31.49 -12.13
N LYS A 119 7.91 32.17 -11.55
CA LYS A 119 8.76 33.22 -12.14
C LYS A 119 7.98 34.31 -12.86
N ASN A 120 6.91 34.80 -12.26
CA ASN A 120 6.01 35.75 -12.90
C ASN A 120 5.53 36.83 -11.91
N LEU A 121 5.96 38.09 -12.14
CA LEU A 121 5.54 39.25 -11.35
C LEU A 121 4.19 39.84 -11.79
N ASN A 122 3.62 39.36 -12.90
CA ASN A 122 2.30 39.73 -13.40
C ASN A 122 1.45 38.46 -13.63
N PRO A 123 1.19 37.67 -12.57
CA PRO A 123 0.50 36.39 -12.69
C PRO A 123 -0.96 36.57 -13.08
N VAL A 124 -1.47 35.70 -13.94
CA VAL A 124 -2.90 35.55 -14.21
C VAL A 124 -3.35 34.22 -13.58
N TRP A 125 -4.31 34.29 -12.66
CA TRP A 125 -4.85 33.12 -11.97
C TRP A 125 -6.16 32.66 -12.61
N ASP A 126 -7.09 33.59 -12.84
CA ASP A 126 -8.47 33.34 -13.30
C ASP A 126 -9.15 32.22 -12.48
N GLU A 127 -9.08 32.35 -11.15
CA GLU A 127 -9.66 31.38 -10.22
C GLU A 127 -10.93 31.93 -9.55
N HIS A 128 -11.96 31.09 -9.47
CA HIS A 128 -13.27 31.43 -8.92
C HIS A 128 -13.51 30.72 -7.59
N VAL A 129 -14.02 31.44 -6.58
CA VAL A 129 -14.38 30.90 -5.27
C VAL A 129 -15.69 31.48 -4.75
N SER A 130 -16.59 30.63 -4.27
CA SER A 130 -17.86 31.00 -3.65
C SER A 130 -17.78 30.77 -2.14
N LEU A 131 -18.07 31.79 -1.34
CA LEU A 131 -17.98 31.78 0.12
C LEU A 131 -19.34 32.12 0.72
N VAL A 132 -19.78 31.38 1.74
CA VAL A 132 -20.98 31.74 2.53
C VAL A 132 -20.53 32.48 3.77
N ILE A 133 -21.12 33.65 4.04
CA ILE A 133 -20.72 34.56 5.11
C ILE A 133 -21.93 34.90 5.96
N ASP A 134 -21.82 34.70 7.27
CA ASP A 134 -22.90 34.94 8.23
C ASP A 134 -22.98 36.43 8.64
N GLN A 135 -21.87 37.17 8.55
CA GLN A 135 -21.79 38.58 8.94
C GLN A 135 -20.92 39.40 7.98
N LEU A 136 -21.47 40.47 7.40
CA LEU A 136 -20.74 41.39 6.49
C LEU A 136 -19.74 42.31 7.20
N LYS A 137 -19.71 42.31 8.55
CA LYS A 137 -18.85 43.20 9.36
C LYS A 137 -17.38 42.80 9.36
N GLU A 138 -17.05 41.57 8.94
CA GLU A 138 -15.67 41.10 8.88
C GLU A 138 -15.06 41.37 7.51
N PRO A 139 -13.96 42.12 7.40
CA PRO A 139 -13.32 42.37 6.10
C PRO A 139 -12.61 41.12 5.57
N LEU A 140 -12.60 40.97 4.25
CA LEU A 140 -11.85 39.94 3.55
C LEU A 140 -10.37 40.34 3.48
N TYR A 141 -9.53 39.66 4.23
CA TYR A 141 -8.08 39.85 4.18
C TYR A 141 -7.46 39.04 3.06
N ILE A 142 -6.59 39.66 2.29
CA ILE A 142 -5.92 39.06 1.14
C ILE A 142 -4.42 39.20 1.36
N LYS A 143 -3.68 38.08 1.28
CA LYS A 143 -2.23 38.04 1.48
C LYS A 143 -1.56 37.35 0.30
N VAL A 144 -0.50 37.95 -0.22
CA VAL A 144 0.28 37.41 -1.33
C VAL A 144 1.64 36.95 -0.80
N PHE A 145 2.07 35.79 -1.26
CA PHE A 145 3.31 35.15 -0.83
C PHE A 145 4.10 34.66 -2.04
N ASP A 146 5.42 34.67 -1.89
CA ASP A 146 6.35 34.04 -2.81
C ASP A 146 6.58 32.61 -2.35
N TYR A 147 6.49 31.66 -3.27
CA TYR A 147 6.61 30.26 -2.93
C TYR A 147 8.05 29.78 -3.03
N ASP A 148 8.68 29.59 -1.87
CA ASP A 148 10.01 29.00 -1.76
C ASP A 148 9.95 27.52 -1.38
N PHE A 149 10.40 26.64 -2.28
CA PHE A 149 10.41 25.21 -1.99
C PHE A 149 11.50 24.84 -0.97
N GLY A 150 11.08 24.55 0.28
CA GLY A 150 11.96 24.02 1.32
C GLY A 150 12.42 25.05 2.36
N LEU A 151 12.04 26.32 2.16
CA LEU A 151 12.19 27.41 3.13
C LEU A 151 10.81 27.92 3.54
N GLN A 152 10.76 28.97 4.37
CA GLN A 152 9.51 29.65 4.72
C GLN A 152 9.16 30.65 3.61
N ASP A 153 7.97 30.51 3.02
CA ASP A 153 7.43 31.38 1.96
C ASP A 153 7.56 32.88 2.31
N ASP A 154 8.14 33.66 1.42
CA ASP A 154 8.37 35.09 1.62
C ASP A 154 7.08 35.92 1.45
N PHE A 155 6.88 36.89 2.33
CA PHE A 155 5.70 37.75 2.29
C PHE A 155 5.83 38.84 1.22
N MET A 156 4.88 38.87 0.28
CA MET A 156 4.88 39.83 -0.83
C MET A 156 3.95 41.00 -0.61
N GLY A 157 2.95 40.88 0.27
CA GLY A 157 2.08 42.00 0.63
C GLY A 157 0.69 41.58 1.08
N SER A 158 -0.07 42.52 1.64
CA SER A 158 -1.43 42.30 2.10
C SER A 158 -2.37 43.43 1.73
N ALA A 159 -3.64 43.08 1.52
CA ALA A 159 -4.74 44.00 1.34
C ALA A 159 -5.95 43.51 2.15
N PHE A 160 -6.92 44.39 2.37
CA PHE A 160 -8.21 44.01 2.92
C PHE A 160 -9.31 44.65 2.07
N LEU A 161 -10.42 43.92 1.93
CA LEU A 161 -11.62 44.37 1.25
C LEU A 161 -12.76 44.43 2.27
N ASP A 162 -13.36 45.61 2.41
CA ASP A 162 -14.54 45.79 3.25
C ASP A 162 -15.77 45.30 2.48
N LEU A 163 -16.45 44.30 3.02
CA LEU A 163 -17.61 43.66 2.39
C LEU A 163 -18.87 44.53 2.50
N THR A 164 -18.89 45.49 3.43
CA THR A 164 -20.02 46.43 3.58
C THR A 164 -20.09 47.46 2.46
N ALA A 165 -18.98 47.66 1.74
CA ALA A 165 -18.87 48.63 0.65
C ALA A 165 -19.26 48.05 -0.74
N LEU A 166 -19.69 46.79 -0.79
CA LEU A 166 -20.04 46.09 -2.04
C LEU A 166 -21.54 46.20 -2.34
N ASP A 167 -21.87 46.48 -3.60
CA ASP A 167 -23.25 46.44 -4.08
C ASP A 167 -23.77 44.99 -4.18
N PHE A 168 -24.99 44.75 -3.71
CA PHE A 168 -25.65 43.45 -3.82
C PHE A 168 -26.06 43.11 -5.26
N ASN A 169 -25.96 41.83 -5.63
CA ASN A 169 -26.35 41.25 -6.93
C ASN A 169 -25.71 41.95 -8.14
N ARG A 170 -24.51 42.49 -7.96
CA ARG A 170 -23.71 43.09 -9.03
C ARG A 170 -22.23 42.70 -8.91
N PRO A 171 -21.55 42.41 -10.02
CA PRO A 171 -20.12 42.20 -10.01
C PRO A 171 -19.39 43.52 -9.80
N ASN A 172 -18.63 43.60 -8.72
CA ASN A 172 -17.75 44.72 -8.39
C ASN A 172 -16.32 44.36 -8.76
N ASP A 173 -15.78 45.02 -9.79
CA ASP A 173 -14.36 44.92 -10.14
C ASP A 173 -13.54 45.79 -9.19
N VAL A 174 -12.76 45.16 -8.32
CA VAL A 174 -11.94 45.83 -7.31
C VAL A 174 -10.46 45.66 -7.65
N THR A 175 -9.72 46.76 -7.55
CA THR A 175 -8.25 46.76 -7.63
C THR A 175 -7.70 47.09 -6.24
N LEU A 176 -6.94 46.17 -5.66
CA LEU A 176 -6.35 46.35 -4.32
C LEU A 176 -4.83 46.49 -4.42
N THR A 177 -4.32 47.60 -3.89
CA THR A 177 -2.87 47.82 -3.74
C THR A 177 -2.35 47.09 -2.51
N LEU A 178 -1.28 46.33 -2.68
CA LEU A 178 -0.67 45.54 -1.61
C LEU A 178 0.18 46.44 -0.71
N LYS A 179 0.05 46.25 0.61
CA LYS A 179 0.83 46.95 1.63
C LYS A 179 1.50 45.96 2.58
N ASP A 180 2.67 46.32 3.07
CA ASP A 180 3.35 45.63 4.16
C ASP A 180 3.17 46.43 5.47
N PRO A 181 2.56 45.85 6.51
CA PRO A 181 2.47 46.48 7.83
C PRO A 181 3.83 46.90 8.42
N ARG A 182 4.93 46.30 7.97
CA ARG A 182 6.30 46.61 8.45
C ARG A 182 6.96 47.74 7.67
N HIS A 183 6.56 47.97 6.42
CA HIS A 183 7.15 48.96 5.51
C HIS A 183 6.06 49.56 4.60
N PRO A 184 5.36 50.62 5.05
CA PRO A 184 4.20 51.17 4.33
C PRO A 184 4.55 51.94 3.04
N ASP A 185 5.82 52.34 2.87
CA ASP A 185 6.28 53.18 1.75
C ASP A 185 6.79 52.38 0.53
N HIS A 186 6.75 51.04 0.58
CA HIS A 186 7.20 50.19 -0.52
C HIS A 186 6.02 49.83 -1.43
N ASP A 187 6.17 50.07 -2.75
CA ASP A 187 5.18 49.61 -3.73
C ASP A 187 5.35 48.11 -3.95
N LEU A 188 4.38 47.33 -3.46
CA LEU A 188 4.41 45.86 -3.48
C LEU A 188 3.53 45.27 -4.59
N GLY A 189 3.00 46.12 -5.46
CA GLY A 189 2.13 45.75 -6.57
C GLY A 189 0.65 45.79 -6.23
N SER A 190 -0.18 45.39 -7.19
CA SER A 190 -1.65 45.41 -7.07
C SER A 190 -2.27 44.10 -7.55
N ILE A 191 -3.41 43.75 -6.99
CA ILE A 191 -4.21 42.57 -7.38
C ILE A 191 -5.58 43.01 -7.88
N PHE A 192 -6.08 42.31 -8.90
CA PHE A 192 -7.37 42.55 -9.53
C PHE A 192 -8.32 41.39 -9.22
N LEU A 193 -9.48 41.71 -8.69
CA LEU A 193 -10.53 40.77 -8.31
C LEU A 193 -11.90 41.30 -8.74
N SER A 194 -12.79 40.39 -9.13
CA SER A 194 -14.22 40.67 -9.33
C SER A 194 -14.98 40.01 -8.20
N VAL A 195 -15.83 40.76 -7.50
CA VAL A 195 -16.54 40.28 -6.31
C VAL A 195 -18.02 40.54 -6.46
N GLU A 196 -18.82 39.52 -6.23
CA GLU A 196 -20.28 39.59 -6.33
C GLU A 196 -20.91 39.06 -5.05
N LEU A 197 -21.85 39.83 -4.48
CA LEU A 197 -22.45 39.55 -3.17
C LEU A 197 -23.96 39.32 -3.32
N TYR A 198 -24.45 38.16 -2.90
CA TYR A 198 -25.85 37.76 -2.99
C TYR A 198 -26.47 37.64 -1.58
N PRO A 199 -27.58 38.33 -1.28
CA PRO A 199 -28.35 38.10 -0.06
C PRO A 199 -29.14 36.80 -0.16
N ARG A 200 -29.14 35.97 0.89
CA ARG A 200 -29.86 34.69 0.92
C ARG A 200 -31.05 34.76 1.89
N ASP A 201 -32.27 34.68 1.37
CA ASP A 201 -33.50 34.68 2.18
C ASP A 201 -33.75 33.32 2.86
N ALA A 202 -34.30 33.37 4.07
CA ALA A 202 -34.52 32.21 4.93
C ALA A 202 -35.75 31.34 4.55
N ASP A 203 -36.62 31.79 3.65
CA ASP A 203 -37.95 31.20 3.38
C ASP A 203 -38.06 30.27 2.16
N GLN A 204 -36.96 29.67 1.70
CA GLN A 204 -36.99 28.59 0.69
C GLN A 204 -36.35 27.28 1.14
N LYS A 205 -36.52 26.94 2.43
CA LYS A 205 -36.44 25.53 2.87
C LYS A 205 -37.85 24.95 2.89
N GLU A 206 -38.36 24.46 1.74
CA GLU A 206 -39.21 23.23 1.72
C GLU A 206 -39.70 22.68 0.36
N VAL A 207 -39.58 23.31 -0.81
CA VAL A 207 -40.31 22.81 -2.01
C VAL A 207 -39.45 22.29 -3.19
N LEU A 208 -38.12 22.17 -3.05
CA LEU A 208 -37.29 21.50 -4.08
C LEU A 208 -36.38 20.39 -3.52
N GLN A 209 -36.86 19.63 -2.52
CA GLN A 209 -36.29 18.34 -2.14
C GLN A 209 -36.93 17.18 -2.92
N THR A 210 -36.95 17.28 -4.24
CA THR A 210 -37.07 16.10 -5.08
C THR A 210 -36.38 16.42 -6.40
N GLN A 211 -35.22 15.79 -6.61
CA GLN A 211 -34.34 15.88 -7.78
C GLN A 211 -33.29 17.02 -7.76
N SER A 212 -32.04 16.58 -7.52
CA SER A 212 -30.76 17.28 -7.65
C SER A 212 -30.35 18.31 -6.56
N SER A 213 -29.14 18.09 -6.02
CA SER A 213 -28.35 18.91 -5.08
C SER A 213 -28.78 18.93 -3.60
N ARG A 214 -27.94 18.30 -2.75
CA ARG A 214 -27.98 18.42 -1.28
C ARG A 214 -27.19 19.67 -0.85
N PRO A 215 -27.53 20.33 0.28
CA PRO A 215 -27.12 21.70 0.62
C PRO A 215 -25.69 21.82 1.15
N LEU A 216 -25.06 22.97 0.87
CA LEU A 216 -23.65 23.33 1.09
C LEU A 216 -23.15 23.48 2.55
N ASP A 217 -23.91 23.08 3.58
CA ASP A 217 -23.46 23.14 4.98
C ASP A 217 -22.57 21.94 5.41
N VAL A 218 -21.93 21.29 4.43
CA VAL A 218 -21.03 20.13 4.61
C VAL A 218 -19.56 20.49 4.27
N HIS A 219 -19.25 21.73 3.87
CA HIS A 219 -17.92 22.11 3.32
C HIS A 219 -16.74 22.19 4.30
N ARG A 220 -16.82 21.51 5.45
CA ARG A 220 -15.62 21.15 6.26
C ARG A 220 -15.53 19.68 6.63
N LYS A 221 -16.47 18.84 6.16
CA LYS A 221 -16.43 17.39 6.29
C LYS A 221 -16.46 16.82 4.88
N SER A 222 -15.37 16.15 4.49
CA SER A 222 -15.18 15.50 3.20
C SER A 222 -14.82 16.42 2.02
N GLN A 223 -13.57 16.92 2.01
CA GLN A 223 -12.82 16.71 0.78
C GLN A 223 -12.77 15.19 0.62
N LEU A 224 -13.66 14.62 -0.18
CA LEU A 224 -13.64 13.21 -0.51
C LEU A 224 -12.39 12.99 -1.35
N TRP A 225 -11.29 12.67 -0.68
CA TRP A 225 -10.15 12.02 -1.27
C TRP A 225 -10.62 10.92 -2.22
N THR A 226 -10.13 10.98 -3.45
CA THR A 226 -10.47 10.09 -4.56
C THR A 226 -9.72 8.76 -4.44
N GLY A 227 -8.73 8.68 -3.54
CA GLY A 227 -7.94 7.49 -3.26
C GLY A 227 -6.84 7.74 -2.23
N ILE A 228 -6.13 6.67 -1.88
CA ILE A 228 -4.98 6.65 -0.97
C ILE A 228 -3.73 6.33 -1.80
N VAL A 229 -2.66 7.08 -1.58
CA VAL A 229 -1.33 6.76 -2.09
C VAL A 229 -0.48 6.25 -0.94
N SER A 230 -0.17 4.96 -0.93
CA SER A 230 0.75 4.36 0.03
C SER A 230 2.15 4.31 -0.57
N ILE A 231 3.13 4.90 0.11
CA ILE A 231 4.53 4.92 -0.30
C ILE A 231 5.36 4.14 0.71
N THR A 232 6.00 3.07 0.28
CA THR A 232 7.00 2.34 1.06
C THR A 232 8.40 2.76 0.62
N LEU A 233 9.10 3.52 1.45
CA LEU A 233 10.49 3.91 1.25
C LEU A 233 11.40 2.75 1.65
N ILE A 234 12.02 2.09 0.67
CA ILE A 234 12.88 0.92 0.92
C ILE A 234 14.30 1.37 1.28
N GLU A 235 15.01 1.93 0.30
CA GLU A 235 16.44 2.21 0.40
C GLU A 235 16.88 3.37 -0.49
N GLY A 236 18.00 3.98 -0.13
CA GLY A 236 18.79 4.86 -1.00
C GLY A 236 20.06 4.12 -1.41
N ARG A 237 20.48 4.29 -2.66
CA ARG A 237 21.73 3.72 -3.17
C ARG A 237 22.65 4.82 -3.65
N ASP A 238 23.93 4.69 -3.33
CA ASP A 238 25.02 5.56 -3.78
C ASP A 238 24.73 7.05 -3.56
N LEU A 239 24.20 7.41 -2.39
CA LEU A 239 23.94 8.81 -2.05
C LEU A 239 25.25 9.60 -1.94
N LYS A 240 25.16 10.89 -2.23
CA LYS A 240 26.29 11.82 -2.10
C LYS A 240 26.70 11.98 -0.62
N ALA A 241 27.99 11.85 -0.34
CA ALA A 241 28.57 12.17 0.96
C ALA A 241 28.61 13.69 1.19
N MET A 242 28.00 14.17 2.26
CA MET A 242 28.01 15.59 2.63
C MET A 242 28.80 15.86 3.91
N ASP A 243 29.00 14.86 4.77
CA ASP A 243 29.81 15.00 5.98
C ASP A 243 31.31 14.97 5.69
N SER A 244 32.08 15.60 6.59
CA SER A 244 33.55 15.54 6.62
C SER A 244 34.11 14.13 6.87
N ASN A 245 33.27 13.20 7.32
CA ASN A 245 33.62 11.78 7.55
C ASN A 245 33.52 10.94 6.25
N GLY A 246 33.06 11.51 5.13
CA GLY A 246 32.87 10.81 3.86
C GLY A 246 31.58 9.96 3.79
N LEU A 247 30.65 10.16 4.73
CA LEU A 247 29.33 9.54 4.81
C LEU A 247 28.25 10.64 4.87
N SER A 248 27.02 10.24 5.16
CA SER A 248 25.88 11.13 5.41
C SER A 248 24.93 10.51 6.43
N ASP A 249 24.08 11.33 7.04
CA ASP A 249 22.95 10.96 7.89
C ASP A 249 21.61 11.19 7.12
N PRO A 250 21.34 10.45 6.02
CA PRO A 250 20.25 10.77 5.11
C PRO A 250 18.85 10.54 5.70
N TYR A 251 17.93 11.43 5.32
CA TYR A 251 16.49 11.30 5.56
C TYR A 251 15.68 11.89 4.38
N VAL A 252 14.45 11.41 4.21
CA VAL A 252 13.60 11.78 3.07
C VAL A 252 12.38 12.57 3.53
N LYS A 253 12.03 13.63 2.79
CA LYS A 253 10.77 14.38 2.95
C LYS A 253 9.89 14.16 1.72
N PHE A 254 8.64 13.81 1.97
CA PHE A 254 7.59 13.62 0.97
C PHE A 254 6.58 14.76 1.03
N ARG A 255 6.08 15.21 -0.12
CA ARG A 255 5.02 16.21 -0.22
C ARG A 255 4.03 15.84 -1.32
N LEU A 256 2.76 15.70 -0.96
CA LEU A 256 1.63 15.56 -1.88
C LEU A 256 0.60 16.63 -1.57
N GLY A 257 0.54 17.66 -2.42
CA GLY A 257 -0.28 18.84 -2.18
C GLY A 257 0.07 19.54 -0.86
N HIS A 258 -0.85 19.48 0.11
CA HIS A 258 -0.68 20.07 1.44
C HIS A 258 -0.14 19.09 2.50
N GLN A 259 -0.15 17.78 2.23
CA GLN A 259 0.37 16.77 3.15
C GLN A 259 1.90 16.69 3.03
N LYS A 260 2.58 16.64 4.18
CA LYS A 260 4.04 16.56 4.28
C LYS A 260 4.42 15.50 5.32
N CYS A 261 5.32 14.60 4.96
CA CYS A 261 5.84 13.58 5.86
C CYS A 261 7.36 13.53 5.79
N LYS A 262 8.02 13.09 6.86
CA LYS A 262 9.47 12.96 6.97
C LYS A 262 9.80 11.56 7.52
N SER A 263 10.79 10.89 6.93
CA SER A 263 11.31 9.61 7.40
C SER A 263 12.21 9.75 8.62
N LYS A 264 12.55 8.63 9.27
CA LYS A 264 13.66 8.60 10.23
C LYS A 264 14.98 8.90 9.53
N THR A 265 15.93 9.39 10.33
CA THR A 265 17.31 9.65 9.91
C THR A 265 18.13 8.39 10.13
N VAL A 266 18.81 7.90 9.10
CA VAL A 266 19.72 6.76 9.21
C VAL A 266 21.15 7.31 9.27
N PRO A 267 21.89 7.15 10.37
CA PRO A 267 23.19 7.78 10.52
C PRO A 267 24.30 7.04 9.75
N LYS A 268 25.29 7.79 9.28
CA LYS A 268 26.60 7.35 8.77
C LYS A 268 26.51 6.31 7.66
N THR A 269 25.75 6.60 6.62
CA THR A 269 25.61 5.71 5.46
C THR A 269 25.29 6.45 4.17
N LEU A 270 25.84 5.95 3.06
CA LEU A 270 25.47 6.37 1.70
C LEU A 270 24.45 5.42 1.06
N ASN A 271 24.17 4.29 1.73
CA ASN A 271 23.22 3.28 1.30
C ASN A 271 22.18 3.02 2.40
N PRO A 272 21.39 4.03 2.80
CA PRO A 272 20.43 3.90 3.89
C PRO A 272 19.32 2.91 3.56
N GLN A 273 18.88 2.17 4.58
CA GLN A 273 17.69 1.31 4.56
C GLN A 273 16.69 1.91 5.53
N TRP A 274 15.57 2.45 5.03
CA TRP A 274 14.53 3.02 5.89
C TRP A 274 13.44 2.00 6.19
N ARG A 275 12.93 1.33 5.15
CA ARG A 275 11.80 0.37 5.22
C ARG A 275 10.58 0.96 5.95
N GLU A 276 10.30 2.23 5.66
CA GLU A 276 9.21 3.00 6.26
C GLU A 276 8.06 3.18 5.28
N GLN A 277 6.84 3.31 5.80
CA GLN A 277 5.63 3.49 4.99
C GLN A 277 4.89 4.78 5.35
N PHE A 278 4.38 5.46 4.32
CA PHE A 278 3.64 6.71 4.43
C PHE A 278 2.37 6.64 3.57
N ASP A 279 1.22 6.94 4.18
CA ASP A 279 -0.07 6.94 3.48
C ASP A 279 -0.55 8.38 3.27
N PHE A 280 -0.84 8.76 2.02
CA PHE A 280 -1.29 10.09 1.63
C PHE A 280 -2.69 10.04 1.01
N HIS A 281 -3.50 11.06 1.32
CA HIS A 281 -4.84 11.21 0.75
C HIS A 281 -4.75 11.92 -0.61
N LEU A 282 -5.22 11.30 -1.69
CA LEU A 282 -5.26 11.89 -3.02
C LEU A 282 -6.54 12.69 -3.23
N PHE A 283 -6.44 13.95 -3.62
CA PHE A 283 -7.59 14.82 -3.90
C PHE A 283 -7.62 15.22 -5.37
N GLU A 284 -8.80 15.16 -6.00
CA GLU A 284 -9.02 15.44 -7.42
C GLU A 284 -8.54 16.83 -7.88
N GLN A 285 -8.50 17.81 -6.97
CA GLN A 285 -8.08 19.19 -7.25
C GLN A 285 -6.57 19.45 -7.09
N GLN A 286 -5.81 18.53 -6.48
CA GLN A 286 -4.39 18.72 -6.20
C GLN A 286 -3.59 17.84 -7.17
N GLY A 287 -2.86 18.47 -8.10
CA GLY A 287 -2.08 17.79 -9.14
C GLY A 287 -1.37 16.56 -8.59
N GLY A 288 -1.58 15.43 -9.27
CA GLY A 288 -1.18 14.09 -8.82
C GLY A 288 0.33 13.85 -8.89
N THR A 289 1.16 14.81 -8.51
CA THR A 289 2.62 14.67 -8.47
C THR A 289 3.11 14.68 -7.04
N ILE A 290 3.92 13.68 -6.67
CA ILE A 290 4.59 13.60 -5.37
C ILE A 290 6.00 14.16 -5.51
N ASP A 291 6.30 15.17 -4.68
CA ASP A 291 7.63 15.72 -4.52
C ASP A 291 8.40 14.96 -3.43
N ILE A 292 9.60 14.50 -3.76
CA ILE A 292 10.48 13.75 -2.86
C ILE A 292 11.83 14.46 -2.78
N THR A 293 12.32 14.70 -1.57
CA THR A 293 13.63 15.33 -1.33
C THR A 293 14.43 14.57 -0.29
N VAL A 294 15.74 14.44 -0.55
CA VAL A 294 16.69 13.77 0.33
C VAL A 294 17.60 14.82 0.96
N TRP A 295 17.81 14.70 2.26
CA TRP A 295 18.55 15.65 3.09
C TRP A 295 19.52 14.90 3.99
N ASP A 296 20.65 15.53 4.28
CA ASP A 296 21.59 15.10 5.32
C ASP A 296 21.25 15.80 6.64
N LYS A 297 21.26 15.09 7.77
CA LYS A 297 20.97 15.67 9.07
C LYS A 297 22.25 16.00 9.82
N ASP A 298 22.57 17.29 9.90
CA ASP A 298 23.72 17.78 10.62
C ASP A 298 23.42 18.18 12.07
N ALA A 299 24.22 17.68 13.02
CA ALA A 299 24.13 18.11 14.41
C ALA A 299 24.71 19.53 14.59
N GLY A 300 23.84 20.53 14.76
CA GLY A 300 24.22 21.91 15.09
C GLY A 300 24.50 22.82 13.88
N LYS A 301 24.26 22.34 12.66
CA LYS A 301 24.21 23.14 11.43
C LYS A 301 22.85 23.01 10.76
N ARG A 302 22.62 23.72 9.65
CA ARG A 302 21.45 23.49 8.80
C ARG A 302 21.70 22.23 7.98
N ASP A 303 20.70 21.34 7.95
CA ASP A 303 20.67 20.13 7.14
C ASP A 303 21.02 20.41 5.66
N ASP A 304 21.98 19.65 5.12
CA ASP A 304 22.43 19.78 3.74
C ASP A 304 21.48 19.05 2.76
N PHE A 305 21.26 19.66 1.60
CA PHE A 305 20.40 19.08 0.55
C PHE A 305 21.20 18.11 -0.33
N ILE A 306 20.73 16.86 -0.43
CA ILE A 306 21.38 15.82 -1.23
C ILE A 306 20.78 15.77 -2.65
N GLY A 307 19.45 15.78 -2.78
CA GLY A 307 18.80 15.71 -4.09
C GLY A 307 17.27 15.65 -4.05
N ARG A 308 16.64 15.76 -5.23
CA ARG A 308 15.18 15.74 -5.42
C ARG A 308 14.77 14.80 -6.54
N CYS A 309 13.59 14.20 -6.41
CA CYS A 309 12.89 13.53 -7.50
C CYS A 309 11.38 13.79 -7.41
N GLN A 310 10.68 13.57 -8.52
CA GLN A 310 9.23 13.73 -8.63
C GLN A 310 8.61 12.48 -9.23
N ILE A 311 7.41 12.13 -8.77
CA ILE A 311 6.62 11.03 -9.30
C ILE A 311 5.28 11.57 -9.78
N ASP A 312 4.92 11.34 -11.03
CA ASP A 312 3.56 11.56 -11.51
C ASP A 312 2.70 10.32 -11.26
N LEU A 313 1.73 10.44 -10.36
CA LEU A 313 0.79 9.38 -9.99
C LEU A 313 -0.17 9.04 -11.14
N SER A 314 -0.37 9.96 -12.09
CA SER A 314 -1.23 9.74 -13.26
C SER A 314 -0.67 8.65 -14.19
N ALA A 315 0.66 8.47 -14.17
CA ALA A 315 1.34 7.44 -14.96
C ALA A 315 1.28 6.04 -14.32
N LEU A 316 0.85 5.94 -13.05
CA LEU A 316 0.79 4.69 -12.31
C LEU A 316 -0.60 4.03 -12.43
N GLY A 317 -0.62 2.71 -12.57
CA GLY A 317 -1.85 1.93 -12.55
C GLY A 317 -2.53 1.99 -11.17
N LYS A 318 -3.85 2.20 -11.15
CA LYS A 318 -4.67 2.12 -9.93
C LYS A 318 -4.79 0.67 -9.44
N GLU A 319 -5.00 0.49 -8.13
CA GLU A 319 -5.13 -0.79 -7.42
C GLU A 319 -3.94 -1.75 -7.66
N GLN A 320 -2.75 -1.17 -7.86
CA GLN A 320 -1.52 -1.92 -8.10
C GLN A 320 -0.33 -1.25 -7.40
N THR A 321 0.60 -2.07 -6.89
CA THR A 321 1.88 -1.64 -6.33
C THR A 321 2.94 -1.57 -7.43
N HIS A 322 3.61 -0.41 -7.55
CA HIS A 322 4.67 -0.15 -8.52
C HIS A 322 6.01 0.01 -7.82
N LYS A 323 7.01 -0.77 -8.23
CA LYS A 323 8.39 -0.59 -7.77
C LYS A 323 9.08 0.45 -8.65
N LEU A 324 9.52 1.55 -8.04
CA LEU A 324 10.18 2.66 -8.72
C LEU A 324 11.61 2.80 -8.21
N GLU A 325 12.55 2.89 -9.15
CA GLU A 325 13.94 3.27 -8.90
C GLU A 325 14.14 4.67 -9.49
N LEU A 326 14.21 5.68 -8.62
CA LEU A 326 14.20 7.09 -8.99
C LEU A 326 15.60 7.70 -8.83
N PRO A 327 16.28 8.07 -9.93
CA PRO A 327 17.52 8.82 -9.83
C PRO A 327 17.26 10.24 -9.31
N LEU A 328 18.18 10.77 -8.50
CA LEU A 328 18.09 12.13 -7.98
C LEU A 328 18.53 13.15 -9.05
N GLN A 329 17.72 14.20 -9.28
CA GLN A 329 17.91 15.15 -10.39
C GLN A 329 18.93 16.27 -10.08
N GLU A 330 19.38 16.40 -8.83
CA GLU A 330 20.30 17.44 -8.35
C GLU A 330 21.39 16.87 -7.41
N GLY A 331 21.56 15.55 -7.43
CA GLY A 331 22.48 14.82 -6.54
C GLY A 331 23.00 13.54 -7.18
N GLU A 332 23.89 12.84 -6.48
CA GLU A 332 24.29 11.48 -6.84
C GLU A 332 23.47 10.47 -6.03
N GLY A 333 23.12 9.36 -6.70
CA GLY A 333 22.38 8.26 -6.12
C GLY A 333 20.94 8.09 -6.64
N CYS A 334 20.32 7.00 -6.21
CA CYS A 334 18.93 6.69 -6.54
C CYS A 334 18.14 6.25 -5.31
N LEU A 335 16.85 6.56 -5.29
CA LEU A 335 15.91 6.07 -4.28
C LEU A 335 15.10 4.90 -4.83
N VAL A 336 14.93 3.87 -4.02
CA VAL A 336 14.08 2.71 -4.33
C VAL A 336 12.86 2.75 -3.43
N LEU A 337 11.67 2.77 -4.04
CA LEU A 337 10.41 2.89 -3.33
C LEU A 337 9.29 2.09 -4.01
N LEU A 338 8.30 1.68 -3.22
CA LEU A 338 7.06 1.08 -3.71
C LEU A 338 5.95 2.14 -3.60
N VAL A 339 5.20 2.36 -4.66
CA VAL A 339 4.03 3.24 -4.66
C VAL A 339 2.81 2.42 -4.99
N THR A 340 1.83 2.44 -4.10
CA THR A 340 0.55 1.78 -4.31
C THR A 340 -0.56 2.81 -4.34
N LEU A 341 -1.27 2.88 -5.48
CA LEU A 341 -2.37 3.81 -5.68
C LEU A 341 -3.70 3.06 -5.46
N THR A 342 -4.34 3.27 -4.33
CA THR A 342 -5.64 2.67 -4.01
C THR A 342 -6.74 3.66 -4.35
N ALA A 343 -7.62 3.37 -5.29
CA ALA A 343 -8.72 4.27 -5.63
C ALA A 343 -9.90 4.05 -4.68
N SER A 344 -10.46 5.13 -4.15
CA SER A 344 -11.75 5.09 -3.48
C SER A 344 -12.82 5.15 -4.57
N ALA A 345 -13.26 3.98 -5.03
CA ALA A 345 -14.38 3.92 -5.96
C ALA A 345 -15.62 4.42 -5.23
N ALA A 346 -16.00 5.68 -5.46
CA ALA A 346 -17.40 6.07 -5.34
C ALA A 346 -18.15 5.23 -6.39
N ILE A 347 -18.81 4.16 -5.92
CA ILE A 347 -19.62 3.28 -6.74
C ILE A 347 -20.72 4.13 -7.37
N SER A 348 -20.57 4.48 -8.65
CA SER A 348 -21.69 4.97 -9.44
C SER A 348 -22.64 3.79 -9.63
N ILE A 349 -23.88 3.95 -9.18
CA ILE A 349 -24.94 2.93 -9.17
C ILE A 349 -25.38 2.52 -10.61
N ALA A 350 -24.77 3.08 -11.66
CA ALA A 350 -25.17 2.88 -13.04
C ALA A 350 -24.64 1.60 -13.73
N ASP A 351 -23.64 0.89 -13.19
CA ASP A 351 -22.92 -0.14 -13.96
C ASP A 351 -23.27 -1.61 -13.60
N LEU A 352 -24.32 -1.84 -12.79
CA LEU A 352 -24.60 -3.19 -12.27
C LEU A 352 -25.08 -4.27 -13.26
N PRO A 353 -25.67 -4.02 -14.45
CA PRO A 353 -26.10 -5.13 -15.33
C PRO A 353 -25.10 -5.54 -16.42
N LEU A 354 -24.29 -4.62 -16.96
CA LEU A 354 -23.31 -4.93 -18.03
C LEU A 354 -22.05 -5.63 -17.50
N SER A 355 -21.77 -5.46 -16.21
CA SER A 355 -20.61 -6.05 -15.53
C SER A 355 -20.60 -7.58 -15.56
N SER A 356 -21.73 -8.29 -15.46
CA SER A 356 -21.72 -9.76 -15.33
C SER A 356 -21.20 -10.53 -16.55
N LEU A 357 -21.33 -9.95 -17.75
CA LEU A 357 -20.82 -10.55 -19.00
C LEU A 357 -19.35 -10.19 -19.22
N GLU A 358 -18.96 -8.96 -18.88
CA GLU A 358 -17.57 -8.52 -18.90
C GLU A 358 -16.72 -9.24 -17.86
N HIS A 359 -17.23 -9.45 -16.64
CA HIS A 359 -16.58 -10.25 -15.60
C HIS A 359 -16.36 -11.70 -16.06
N ARG A 360 -17.33 -12.31 -16.74
CA ARG A 360 -17.16 -13.67 -17.29
C ARG A 360 -16.08 -13.74 -18.37
N LYS A 361 -16.05 -12.77 -19.30
CA LYS A 361 -14.99 -12.70 -20.31
C LYS A 361 -13.62 -12.46 -19.70
N GLN A 362 -13.52 -11.57 -18.72
CA GLN A 362 -12.28 -11.31 -17.98
C GLN A 362 -11.81 -12.57 -17.22
N GLN A 363 -12.72 -13.29 -16.56
CA GLN A 363 -12.41 -14.57 -15.92
C GLN A 363 -11.91 -15.62 -16.94
N GLU A 364 -12.55 -15.72 -18.11
CA GLU A 364 -12.11 -16.61 -19.19
C GLU A 364 -10.72 -16.23 -19.72
N GLU A 365 -10.42 -14.94 -19.89
CA GLU A 365 -9.09 -14.46 -20.29
C GLU A 365 -8.02 -14.78 -19.24
N VAL A 366 -8.35 -14.61 -17.95
CA VAL A 366 -7.48 -14.99 -16.83
C VAL A 366 -7.25 -16.50 -16.81
N LEU A 367 -8.29 -17.32 -16.95
CA LEU A 367 -8.18 -18.78 -17.05
C LEU A 367 -7.32 -19.21 -18.24
N GLN A 368 -7.48 -18.58 -19.40
CA GLN A 368 -6.65 -18.84 -20.59
C GLN A 368 -5.19 -18.44 -20.38
N ARG A 369 -4.92 -17.33 -19.67
CA ARG A 369 -3.56 -16.86 -19.35
C ARG A 369 -2.81 -17.84 -18.45
N TYR A 370 -3.48 -18.47 -17.48
CA TYR A 370 -2.87 -19.41 -16.54
C TYR A 370 -3.04 -20.89 -16.92
N ASN A 371 -3.54 -21.18 -18.13
CA ASN A 371 -3.69 -22.55 -18.62
C ASN A 371 -2.34 -23.29 -18.68
N LEU A 372 -2.38 -24.62 -18.49
CA LEU A 372 -1.21 -25.51 -18.44
C LEU A 372 -0.36 -25.43 -19.73
N MET A 373 -0.98 -25.16 -20.87
CA MET A 373 -0.30 -25.04 -22.17
C MET A 373 0.59 -23.79 -22.29
N ARG A 374 0.40 -22.76 -21.46
CA ARG A 374 1.22 -21.53 -21.44
C ARG A 374 2.18 -21.48 -20.24
N SER A 375 2.49 -22.63 -19.64
CA SER A 375 3.29 -22.73 -18.41
C SER A 375 4.70 -22.12 -18.51
N PHE A 376 5.32 -22.10 -19.69
CA PHE A 376 6.68 -21.58 -19.88
C PHE A 376 6.76 -20.08 -20.24
N GLN A 377 5.62 -19.38 -20.33
CA GLN A 377 5.58 -17.95 -20.62
C GLN A 377 5.43 -17.13 -19.33
N ASN A 378 6.31 -16.14 -19.12
CA ASN A 378 6.34 -15.26 -17.96
C ASN A 378 6.35 -16.01 -16.59
N MET A 379 7.48 -16.60 -16.24
CA MET A 379 7.67 -17.42 -15.02
C MET A 379 7.53 -16.65 -13.69
N LYS A 380 7.51 -15.32 -13.72
CA LYS A 380 7.32 -14.48 -12.51
C LYS A 380 5.85 -14.37 -12.09
N ASP A 381 4.94 -14.62 -13.03
CA ASP A 381 3.50 -14.49 -12.86
C ASP A 381 2.87 -15.88 -12.72
N VAL A 382 2.65 -16.30 -11.47
CA VAL A 382 2.25 -17.67 -11.10
C VAL A 382 0.74 -17.83 -11.07
N GLY A 383 0.01 -16.77 -10.70
CA GLY A 383 -1.44 -16.80 -10.62
C GLY A 383 -2.07 -15.43 -10.42
N HIS A 384 -3.39 -15.45 -10.30
CA HIS A 384 -4.25 -14.32 -10.04
C HIS A 384 -5.12 -14.59 -8.82
N LEU A 385 -5.20 -13.61 -7.93
CA LEU A 385 -6.01 -13.63 -6.73
C LEU A 385 -7.03 -12.49 -6.81
N GLN A 386 -8.31 -12.82 -6.60
CA GLN A 386 -9.36 -11.83 -6.43
C GLN A 386 -9.91 -11.94 -5.01
N VAL A 387 -9.91 -10.82 -4.28
CA VAL A 387 -10.36 -10.74 -2.89
C VAL A 387 -11.50 -9.75 -2.81
N LYS A 388 -12.68 -10.20 -2.42
CA LYS A 388 -13.83 -9.33 -2.15
C LYS A 388 -14.01 -9.18 -0.66
N VAL A 389 -13.72 -7.98 -0.18
CA VAL A 389 -13.94 -7.57 1.21
C VAL A 389 -15.38 -7.09 1.34
N ILE A 390 -16.23 -7.91 1.94
CA ILE A 390 -17.68 -7.67 1.98
C ILE A 390 -18.00 -6.75 3.16
N ARG A 391 -17.75 -7.24 4.38
CA ARG A 391 -18.15 -6.55 5.62
C ARG A 391 -17.45 -7.15 6.84
N ALA A 392 -17.45 -6.43 7.96
CA ALA A 392 -17.09 -6.97 9.27
C ALA A 392 -18.26 -6.84 10.25
N GLU A 393 -18.25 -7.65 11.31
CA GLU A 393 -19.23 -7.62 12.40
C GLU A 393 -18.52 -7.63 13.76
N GLY A 394 -19.10 -6.94 14.74
CA GLY A 394 -18.71 -7.05 16.14
C GLY A 394 -17.29 -6.56 16.45
N LEU A 395 -16.80 -5.57 15.72
CA LEU A 395 -15.49 -4.97 15.96
C LEU A 395 -15.40 -4.34 17.37
N MET A 396 -14.18 -4.27 17.91
CA MET A 396 -13.95 -3.52 19.15
C MET A 396 -14.19 -2.02 18.92
N ALA A 397 -14.77 -1.34 19.91
CA ALA A 397 -14.86 0.12 19.90
C ALA A 397 -13.54 0.70 20.42
N ALA A 398 -12.80 1.38 19.56
CA ALA A 398 -11.55 2.06 19.93
C ALA A 398 -11.76 3.56 20.22
N ASP A 399 -12.78 4.22 19.65
CA ASP A 399 -13.06 5.61 19.97
C ASP A 399 -13.64 5.80 21.38
N VAL A 400 -13.34 6.96 21.98
CA VAL A 400 -13.98 7.49 23.20
C VAL A 400 -15.51 7.53 23.09
N THR A 401 -16.06 7.60 21.87
CA THR A 401 -17.51 7.62 21.62
C THR A 401 -18.17 6.24 21.59
N GLY A 402 -17.42 5.16 21.82
CA GLY A 402 -17.92 3.79 21.82
C GLY A 402 -18.20 3.22 20.42
N LYS A 403 -17.61 3.80 19.39
CA LYS A 403 -17.69 3.35 17.99
C LYS A 403 -16.26 3.32 17.41
N SER A 404 -16.14 2.90 16.17
CA SER A 404 -14.90 2.97 15.41
C SER A 404 -15.21 3.44 13.99
N ASP A 405 -14.20 3.99 13.33
CA ASP A 405 -14.12 4.38 11.94
C ASP A 405 -13.28 3.33 11.16
N PRO A 406 -13.75 2.07 11.00
CA PRO A 406 -12.93 1.00 10.48
C PRO A 406 -12.65 1.08 8.98
N PHE A 407 -11.42 0.73 8.62
CA PHE A 407 -10.99 0.40 7.26
C PHE A 407 -10.20 -0.91 7.26
N CYS A 408 -10.10 -1.53 6.09
CA CYS A 408 -9.46 -2.82 5.92
C CYS A 408 -8.27 -2.70 4.97
N VAL A 409 -7.16 -3.30 5.37
CA VAL A 409 -5.91 -3.38 4.63
C VAL A 409 -5.70 -4.82 4.21
N VAL A 410 -5.58 -5.06 2.91
CA VAL A 410 -5.35 -6.36 2.32
C VAL A 410 -3.93 -6.40 1.76
N GLU A 411 -3.11 -7.29 2.30
CA GLU A 411 -1.68 -7.44 2.00
C GLU A 411 -1.39 -8.81 1.42
N LEU A 412 -0.69 -8.83 0.28
CA LEU A 412 -0.11 -10.04 -0.30
C LEU A 412 1.37 -9.79 -0.61
N ASN A 413 2.25 -10.38 0.19
CA ASN A 413 3.70 -10.15 0.14
C ASN A 413 4.07 -8.66 0.35
N ASN A 414 4.42 -7.95 -0.73
CA ASN A 414 4.77 -6.53 -0.74
C ASN A 414 3.67 -5.65 -1.35
N ASP A 415 2.60 -6.26 -1.87
CA ASP A 415 1.46 -5.55 -2.43
C ASP A 415 0.45 -5.29 -1.31
N ARG A 416 0.00 -4.03 -1.17
CA ARG A 416 -0.87 -3.58 -0.07
C ARG A 416 -1.97 -2.68 -0.59
N LEU A 417 -3.23 -3.10 -0.46
CA LEU A 417 -4.41 -2.37 -0.91
C LEU A 417 -5.35 -2.06 0.26
N LEU A 418 -6.07 -0.95 0.18
CA LEU A 418 -6.93 -0.47 1.26
C LEU A 418 -8.39 -0.31 0.83
N THR A 419 -9.32 -0.55 1.75
CA THR A 419 -10.73 -0.16 1.57
C THR A 419 -10.94 1.30 1.92
N HIS A 420 -12.11 1.82 1.58
CA HIS A 420 -12.55 3.10 2.12
C HIS A 420 -12.92 2.95 3.60
N THR A 421 -12.82 4.04 4.35
CA THR A 421 -13.17 4.10 5.77
C THR A 421 -14.67 4.26 5.96
N VAL A 422 -15.24 3.47 6.87
CA VAL A 422 -16.66 3.56 7.24
C VAL A 422 -16.78 4.20 8.61
N TYR A 423 -17.27 5.43 8.68
CA TYR A 423 -17.31 6.18 9.93
C TYR A 423 -18.37 5.66 10.92
N LYS A 424 -17.98 5.54 12.20
CA LYS A 424 -18.82 5.31 13.37
C LYS A 424 -19.68 4.07 13.25
N ASN A 425 -19.06 2.96 12.87
CA ASN A 425 -19.73 1.70 12.62
C ASN A 425 -18.88 0.50 13.08
N LEU A 426 -19.43 -0.32 13.98
CA LEU A 426 -18.80 -1.58 14.42
C LEU A 426 -19.12 -2.77 13.51
N ASN A 427 -20.04 -2.59 12.56
CA ASN A 427 -20.41 -3.55 11.52
C ASN A 427 -20.29 -2.90 10.12
N PRO A 428 -19.06 -2.53 9.69
CA PRO A 428 -18.85 -1.84 8.43
C PRO A 428 -19.10 -2.77 7.24
N GLU A 429 -19.66 -2.22 6.16
CA GLU A 429 -19.79 -2.89 4.87
C GLU A 429 -18.97 -2.13 3.83
N TRP A 430 -18.02 -2.81 3.18
CA TRP A 430 -17.14 -2.20 2.18
C TRP A 430 -17.50 -2.63 0.76
N ASN A 431 -17.87 -3.90 0.56
CA ASN A 431 -18.17 -4.50 -0.76
C ASN A 431 -17.14 -4.14 -1.85
N LYS A 432 -15.85 -4.13 -1.48
CA LYS A 432 -14.75 -3.76 -2.40
C LYS A 432 -14.03 -5.01 -2.88
N VAL A 433 -13.74 -5.06 -4.18
CA VAL A 433 -12.99 -6.13 -4.82
C VAL A 433 -11.57 -5.65 -5.11
N PHE A 434 -10.59 -6.46 -4.71
CA PHE A 434 -9.18 -6.28 -4.97
C PHE A 434 -8.66 -7.39 -5.85
N THR A 435 -7.66 -7.08 -6.66
CA THR A 435 -7.00 -8.05 -7.54
C THR A 435 -5.50 -8.00 -7.31
N PHE A 436 -4.89 -9.16 -7.07
CA PHE A 436 -3.45 -9.31 -6.87
C PHE A 436 -2.86 -10.29 -7.88
N ASN A 437 -1.61 -10.05 -8.26
CA ASN A 437 -0.82 -10.99 -9.04
C ASN A 437 -0.04 -11.89 -8.08
N ILE A 438 -0.32 -13.19 -8.10
CA ILE A 438 0.35 -14.17 -7.25
C ILE A 438 1.73 -14.44 -7.83
N LYS A 439 2.77 -14.08 -7.08
CA LYS A 439 4.17 -14.41 -7.37
C LYS A 439 4.61 -15.75 -6.77
N ASP A 440 4.01 -16.13 -5.64
CA ASP A 440 4.24 -17.40 -4.94
C ASP A 440 2.92 -17.86 -4.32
N ILE A 441 2.50 -19.09 -4.61
CA ILE A 441 1.24 -19.67 -4.11
C ILE A 441 1.33 -20.08 -2.63
N HIS A 442 2.55 -20.18 -2.09
CA HIS A 442 2.79 -20.51 -0.69
C HIS A 442 2.69 -19.30 0.24
N SER A 443 2.44 -18.11 -0.30
CA SER A 443 2.15 -16.92 0.48
C SER A 443 0.80 -17.03 1.20
N ALA A 444 0.63 -16.23 2.25
CA ALA A 444 -0.64 -16.03 2.91
C ALA A 444 -1.16 -14.62 2.61
N LEU A 445 -2.47 -14.52 2.38
CA LEU A 445 -3.19 -13.26 2.32
C LEU A 445 -3.39 -12.73 3.73
N GLU A 446 -2.84 -11.57 4.04
CA GLU A 446 -3.02 -10.90 5.32
C GLU A 446 -4.12 -9.85 5.17
N VAL A 447 -5.14 -9.92 6.02
CA VAL A 447 -6.22 -8.94 6.06
C VAL A 447 -6.26 -8.34 7.46
N THR A 448 -6.02 -7.04 7.54
CA THR A 448 -5.96 -6.31 8.82
C THR A 448 -7.04 -5.24 8.84
N VAL A 449 -7.77 -5.15 9.94
CA VAL A 449 -8.78 -4.12 10.18
C VAL A 449 -8.19 -3.11 11.15
N TYR A 450 -8.25 -1.84 10.78
CA TYR A 450 -7.74 -0.71 11.52
C TYR A 450 -8.85 0.31 11.77
N ASP A 451 -8.69 1.12 12.80
CA ASP A 451 -9.50 2.30 13.09
C ASP A 451 -8.79 3.56 12.59
N GLU A 452 -9.47 4.40 11.80
CA GLU A 452 -8.88 5.65 11.30
C GLU A 452 -9.05 6.80 12.30
N ASP A 453 -7.95 7.17 12.96
CA ASP A 453 -7.88 8.35 13.81
C ASP A 453 -7.35 9.58 13.06
N ARG A 454 -7.99 10.73 13.22
CA ARG A 454 -7.62 11.98 12.52
C ARG A 454 -6.23 12.52 12.87
N ASP A 455 -5.76 12.27 14.09
CA ASP A 455 -4.54 12.88 14.64
C ASP A 455 -3.55 11.84 15.19
N ARG A 456 -3.81 10.53 14.98
CA ARG A 456 -3.00 9.42 15.48
C ARG A 456 -2.75 8.38 14.39
N SER A 457 -1.72 7.55 14.56
CA SER A 457 -1.57 6.31 13.79
C SER A 457 -2.81 5.44 13.99
N ALA A 458 -3.31 4.86 12.90
CA ALA A 458 -4.49 4.01 12.93
C ALA A 458 -4.39 2.90 14.00
N ASP A 459 -5.42 2.77 14.82
CA ASP A 459 -5.46 1.81 15.92
C ASP A 459 -5.82 0.41 15.38
N PHE A 460 -5.17 -0.62 15.92
CA PHE A 460 -5.35 -2.00 15.46
C PHE A 460 -6.64 -2.60 16.02
N LEU A 461 -7.54 -3.07 15.14
CA LEU A 461 -8.79 -3.73 15.55
C LEU A 461 -8.74 -5.25 15.42
N GLY A 462 -7.95 -5.79 14.48
CA GLY A 462 -7.77 -7.23 14.33
C GLY A 462 -7.13 -7.64 13.01
N LYS A 463 -6.58 -8.86 12.96
CA LYS A 463 -5.90 -9.39 11.77
C LYS A 463 -6.29 -10.84 11.50
N VAL A 464 -6.29 -11.24 10.23
CA VAL A 464 -6.37 -12.63 9.79
C VAL A 464 -5.31 -12.89 8.73
N ALA A 465 -4.70 -14.08 8.75
CA ALA A 465 -3.80 -14.56 7.72
C ALA A 465 -4.33 -15.86 7.11
N ILE A 466 -4.53 -15.89 5.80
CA ILE A 466 -5.18 -16.98 5.07
C ILE A 466 -4.21 -17.52 4.02
N PRO A 467 -3.67 -18.74 4.17
CA PRO A 467 -2.82 -19.36 3.15
C PRO A 467 -3.56 -19.52 1.83
N LEU A 468 -2.96 -19.12 0.71
CA LEU A 468 -3.63 -19.16 -0.59
C LEU A 468 -4.09 -20.57 -1.00
N LEU A 469 -3.32 -21.60 -0.62
CA LEU A 469 -3.65 -23.01 -0.89
C LEU A 469 -4.84 -23.54 -0.07
N SER A 470 -5.21 -22.86 1.02
CA SER A 470 -6.36 -23.25 1.86
C SER A 470 -7.69 -22.66 1.39
N ILE A 471 -7.65 -21.79 0.38
CA ILE A 471 -8.81 -21.03 -0.10
C ILE A 471 -9.70 -21.93 -0.96
N GLN A 472 -11.00 -21.84 -0.71
CA GLN A 472 -12.02 -22.47 -1.52
C GLN A 472 -12.71 -21.39 -2.33
N ASN A 473 -12.55 -21.44 -3.66
CA ASN A 473 -13.05 -20.42 -4.57
C ASN A 473 -14.57 -20.31 -4.54
N GLY A 474 -15.09 -19.08 -4.62
CA GLY A 474 -16.50 -18.74 -4.73
C GLY A 474 -17.32 -18.88 -3.45
N GLU A 475 -16.70 -19.19 -2.31
CA GLU A 475 -17.40 -19.32 -1.03
C GLU A 475 -17.21 -18.07 -0.17
N GLN A 476 -18.32 -17.46 0.26
CA GLN A 476 -18.29 -16.41 1.27
C GLN A 476 -18.03 -17.03 2.64
N LYS A 477 -16.88 -16.74 3.24
CA LYS A 477 -16.47 -17.25 4.55
C LYS A 477 -16.33 -16.15 5.58
N ALA A 478 -16.68 -16.51 6.81
CA ALA A 478 -16.53 -15.66 7.99
C ALA A 478 -15.23 -16.04 8.71
N TYR A 479 -14.34 -15.07 8.89
CA TYR A 479 -13.05 -15.25 9.54
C TYR A 479 -13.02 -14.47 10.86
N VAL A 480 -12.75 -15.17 11.97
CA VAL A 480 -12.57 -14.54 13.28
C VAL A 480 -11.27 -13.74 13.28
N LEU A 481 -11.35 -12.48 13.73
CA LEU A 481 -10.17 -11.63 13.85
C LEU A 481 -9.27 -12.09 14.99
N LYS A 482 -7.96 -11.99 14.82
CA LYS A 482 -6.94 -12.32 15.80
C LYS A 482 -6.16 -11.08 16.24
N ASN A 483 -5.38 -11.24 17.30
CA ASN A 483 -4.44 -10.22 17.77
C ASN A 483 -3.33 -9.95 16.75
N LYS A 484 -2.48 -8.94 17.02
CA LYS A 484 -1.41 -8.53 16.09
C LYS A 484 -0.41 -9.68 15.78
N GLN A 485 -0.20 -10.58 16.74
CA GLN A 485 0.71 -11.73 16.61
C GLN A 485 0.05 -12.97 15.98
N LEU A 486 -1.26 -12.91 15.69
CA LEU A 486 -2.09 -13.98 15.16
C LEU A 486 -2.17 -15.23 16.07
N THR A 487 -1.92 -15.08 17.37
CA THR A 487 -1.94 -16.18 18.36
C THR A 487 -3.32 -16.35 18.98
N GLY A 488 -3.91 -15.26 19.50
CA GLY A 488 -5.21 -15.26 20.19
C GLY A 488 -6.35 -14.61 19.40
N PRO A 489 -7.61 -14.95 19.70
CA PRO A 489 -8.78 -14.28 19.13
C PRO A 489 -8.87 -12.81 19.57
N THR A 490 -9.47 -11.98 18.73
CA THR A 490 -9.86 -10.59 19.02
C THR A 490 -11.34 -10.42 18.70
N LYS A 491 -11.96 -9.38 19.26
CA LYS A 491 -13.39 -9.12 19.01
C LYS A 491 -13.61 -8.73 17.55
N GLY A 492 -14.45 -9.52 16.87
CA GLY A 492 -14.96 -9.22 15.55
C GLY A 492 -14.71 -10.33 14.53
N VAL A 493 -15.51 -10.31 13.48
CA VAL A 493 -15.49 -11.29 12.39
C VAL A 493 -15.52 -10.54 11.07
N ILE A 494 -14.70 -10.95 10.11
CA ILE A 494 -14.67 -10.39 8.75
C ILE A 494 -15.19 -11.38 7.72
N TYR A 495 -16.04 -10.92 6.82
CA TYR A 495 -16.62 -11.70 5.73
C TYR A 495 -15.88 -11.42 4.43
N LEU A 496 -15.30 -12.47 3.87
CA LEU A 496 -14.49 -12.41 2.65
C LEU A 496 -14.98 -13.45 1.65
N GLU A 497 -14.94 -13.10 0.38
CA GLU A 497 -15.11 -14.02 -0.76
C GLU A 497 -13.82 -13.95 -1.57
N ILE A 498 -13.15 -15.10 -1.75
CA ILE A 498 -11.79 -15.13 -2.31
C ILE A 498 -11.70 -16.17 -3.41
N ASP A 499 -11.17 -15.76 -4.56
CA ASP A 499 -10.95 -16.62 -5.73
C ASP A 499 -9.47 -16.65 -6.11
N VAL A 500 -8.91 -17.86 -6.17
CA VAL A 500 -7.51 -18.11 -6.53
C VAL A 500 -7.44 -18.90 -7.82
N ILE A 501 -6.77 -18.34 -8.82
CA ILE A 501 -6.47 -19.02 -10.09
C ILE A 501 -4.96 -19.07 -10.24
N PHE A 502 -4.36 -20.25 -10.34
CA PHE A 502 -2.92 -20.37 -10.49
C PHE A 502 -2.55 -21.53 -11.42
N ASN A 503 -1.35 -21.44 -11.98
CA ASN A 503 -0.78 -22.53 -12.76
C ASN A 503 0.11 -23.39 -11.85
N ALA A 504 -0.29 -24.66 -11.64
CA ALA A 504 0.42 -25.59 -10.76
C ALA A 504 1.88 -25.83 -11.19
N VAL A 505 2.16 -25.94 -12.50
CA VAL A 505 3.53 -26.18 -13.00
C VAL A 505 4.43 -24.97 -12.74
N LYS A 506 3.94 -23.76 -12.99
CA LYS A 506 4.65 -22.53 -12.67
C LYS A 506 4.92 -22.42 -11.17
N ALA A 507 3.92 -22.73 -10.35
CA ALA A 507 4.04 -22.73 -8.89
C ALA A 507 5.11 -23.74 -8.42
N SER A 508 5.10 -24.97 -8.92
CA SER A 508 6.10 -26.00 -8.59
C SER A 508 7.52 -25.63 -9.00
N MET A 509 7.71 -24.90 -10.10
CA MET A 509 9.04 -24.40 -10.46
C MET A 509 9.46 -23.22 -9.56
N ARG A 510 8.50 -22.38 -9.16
CA ARG A 510 8.76 -21.21 -8.30
C ARG A 510 9.20 -21.59 -6.89
N THR A 511 8.79 -22.75 -6.37
CA THR A 511 9.20 -23.22 -5.03
C THR A 511 10.70 -23.42 -4.88
N LEU A 512 11.42 -23.66 -5.98
CA LEU A 512 12.87 -23.91 -5.99
C LEU A 512 13.70 -22.62 -6.15
N ILE A 513 13.06 -21.48 -6.38
CA ILE A 513 13.70 -20.17 -6.54
C ILE A 513 13.62 -19.47 -5.17
N PRO A 514 14.56 -18.62 -4.74
CA PRO A 514 14.45 -17.91 -3.46
C PRO A 514 13.15 -17.12 -3.32
N LYS A 515 12.61 -17.13 -2.09
CA LYS A 515 11.40 -16.38 -1.71
C LYS A 515 11.70 -14.88 -1.75
N GLU A 516 10.76 -14.08 -2.25
CA GLU A 516 10.92 -12.63 -2.22
C GLU A 516 10.87 -12.14 -0.75
N PRO A 517 11.85 -11.34 -0.29
CA PRO A 517 11.81 -10.80 1.06
C PRO A 517 10.64 -9.81 1.18
N LYS A 518 9.95 -9.85 2.33
CA LYS A 518 8.97 -8.83 2.69
C LYS A 518 9.77 -7.59 3.11
N TYR A 519 9.57 -6.46 2.44
CA TYR A 519 10.38 -5.26 2.73
C TYR A 519 10.03 -4.65 4.08
N MET A 520 8.79 -4.83 4.52
CA MET A 520 8.30 -4.38 5.82
C MET A 520 8.29 -5.55 6.78
N GLU A 521 9.39 -5.71 7.50
CA GLU A 521 9.52 -6.64 8.64
C GLU A 521 9.67 -5.81 9.91
N GLU A 522 8.95 -6.18 10.97
CA GLU A 522 9.13 -5.56 12.28
C GLU A 522 10.53 -5.93 12.79
N GLU A 523 11.30 -4.94 13.26
CA GLU A 523 12.64 -5.20 13.81
C GLU A 523 12.55 -6.21 14.96
N PRO A 524 13.38 -7.26 14.97
CA PRO A 524 13.33 -8.29 15.99
C PRO A 524 13.69 -7.68 17.35
N ARG A 525 12.67 -7.52 18.20
CA ARG A 525 12.88 -7.08 19.58
C ARG A 525 13.33 -8.27 20.42
N LEU A 526 14.38 -8.04 21.22
CA LEU A 526 14.83 -9.01 22.20
C LEU A 526 13.71 -9.24 23.22
N SER A 527 13.14 -10.44 23.21
CA SER A 527 12.20 -10.87 24.24
C SER A 527 12.72 -12.14 24.88
N LYS A 528 12.79 -12.12 26.22
CA LYS A 528 13.20 -13.28 27.01
C LYS A 528 12.26 -14.47 26.79
N GLN A 529 10.96 -14.22 26.69
CA GLN A 529 9.95 -15.25 26.43
C GLN A 529 10.12 -15.84 25.03
N LEU A 530 10.34 -15.01 24.00
CA LEU A 530 10.61 -15.51 22.63
C LEU A 530 11.85 -16.40 22.58
N LEU A 531 12.93 -16.02 23.26
CA LEU A 531 14.15 -16.81 23.33
C LEU A 531 13.90 -18.15 24.03
N LEU A 532 13.23 -18.14 25.20
CA LEU A 532 12.89 -19.35 25.94
C LEU A 532 12.00 -20.29 25.10
N ARG A 533 10.97 -19.75 24.45
CA ARG A 533 10.07 -20.48 23.55
C ARG A 533 10.84 -21.12 22.40
N ASN A 534 11.70 -20.35 21.72
CA ASN A 534 12.53 -20.86 20.62
C ASN A 534 13.53 -21.92 21.09
N PHE A 535 14.05 -21.79 22.31
CA PHE A 535 14.93 -22.80 22.91
C PHE A 535 14.18 -24.10 23.21
N ILE A 536 12.98 -24.03 23.78
CA ILE A 536 12.13 -25.19 24.05
C ILE A 536 11.77 -25.91 22.74
N ARG A 537 11.39 -25.16 21.70
CA ARG A 537 11.15 -25.68 20.35
C ARG A 537 12.37 -26.44 19.79
N MET A 538 13.55 -25.83 19.86
CA MET A 538 14.80 -26.44 19.42
C MET A 538 15.13 -27.70 20.25
N LYS A 539 14.99 -27.64 21.58
CA LYS A 539 15.22 -28.76 22.49
C LYS A 539 14.30 -29.93 22.17
N ARG A 540 13.04 -29.69 21.84
CA ARG A 540 12.08 -30.74 21.44
C ARG A 540 12.56 -31.47 20.18
N CYS A 541 13.03 -30.73 19.17
CA CYS A 541 13.61 -31.32 17.96
C CYS A 541 14.88 -32.13 18.27
N LEU A 542 15.78 -31.59 19.10
CA LEU A 542 17.03 -32.26 19.47
C LEU A 542 16.79 -33.50 20.34
N MET A 543 15.81 -33.47 21.25
CA MET A 543 15.46 -34.60 22.10
C MET A 543 14.99 -35.82 21.31
N VAL A 544 14.28 -35.63 20.19
CA VAL A 544 13.92 -36.75 19.29
C VAL A 544 15.17 -37.44 18.74
N LEU A 545 16.18 -36.66 18.34
CA LEU A 545 17.45 -37.19 17.86
C LEU A 545 18.24 -37.89 18.97
N VAL A 546 18.31 -37.29 20.16
CA VAL A 546 18.99 -37.88 21.33
C VAL A 546 18.30 -39.18 21.76
N ASN A 547 16.97 -39.21 21.82
CA ASN A 547 16.21 -40.42 22.14
C ASN A 547 16.41 -41.52 21.10
N THR A 548 16.48 -41.16 19.81
CA THR A 548 16.77 -42.10 18.73
C THR A 548 18.20 -42.64 18.85
N ALA A 549 19.18 -41.77 19.14
CA ALA A 549 20.57 -42.18 19.35
C ALA A 549 20.71 -43.08 20.58
N TYR A 550 20.01 -42.77 21.68
CA TYR A 550 19.96 -43.61 22.87
C TYR A 550 19.31 -44.96 22.58
N TYR A 551 18.23 -44.99 21.79
CA TYR A 551 17.59 -46.23 21.35
C TYR A 551 18.55 -47.10 20.52
N VAL A 552 19.28 -46.50 19.57
CA VAL A 552 20.30 -47.20 18.78
C VAL A 552 21.42 -47.72 19.68
N ASN A 553 21.88 -46.92 20.65
CA ASN A 553 22.91 -47.36 21.59
C ASN A 553 22.42 -48.53 22.47
N SER A 554 21.17 -48.49 22.94
CA SER A 554 20.54 -49.59 23.67
C SER A 554 20.42 -50.87 22.83
N CYS A 555 20.28 -50.75 21.50
CA CYS A 555 20.38 -51.90 20.59
C CYS A 555 21.80 -52.45 20.48
N PHE A 556 22.84 -51.61 20.56
CA PHE A 556 24.24 -52.06 20.56
C PHE A 556 24.68 -52.65 21.90
N ASP A 557 24.13 -52.13 23.01
CA ASP A 557 24.41 -52.59 24.38
C ASP A 557 23.63 -53.86 24.76
N TRP A 558 22.75 -54.36 23.87
CA TRP A 558 21.92 -55.57 24.06
C TRP A 558 20.99 -55.54 25.28
N ASP A 559 20.56 -54.37 25.74
CA ASP A 559 19.66 -54.21 26.91
C ASP A 559 18.38 -55.04 26.78
N SER A 560 17.89 -55.19 25.54
CA SER A 560 16.79 -56.09 25.21
C SER A 560 17.21 -57.07 24.10
N PRO A 561 17.43 -58.36 24.42
CA PRO A 561 17.87 -59.35 23.45
C PRO A 561 17.02 -59.47 22.18
N PRO A 562 15.66 -59.45 22.23
CA PRO A 562 14.86 -59.62 21.02
C PRO A 562 14.89 -58.39 20.10
N ARG A 563 14.96 -57.17 20.64
CA ARG A 563 15.00 -55.94 19.83
C ARG A 563 16.37 -55.78 19.17
N SER A 564 17.43 -56.06 19.92
CA SER A 564 18.82 -55.97 19.45
C SER A 564 19.09 -57.03 18.38
N LEU A 565 18.58 -58.25 18.55
CA LEU A 565 18.63 -59.28 17.52
C LEU A 565 17.88 -58.85 16.24
N ALA A 566 16.67 -58.32 16.36
CA ALA A 566 15.91 -57.82 15.22
C ALA A 566 16.62 -56.67 14.50
N ALA A 567 17.15 -55.70 15.24
CA ALA A 567 17.93 -54.58 14.71
C ALA A 567 19.21 -55.06 14.01
N PHE A 568 19.90 -56.06 14.57
CA PHE A 568 21.08 -56.66 13.98
C PHE A 568 20.77 -57.41 12.67
N LEU A 569 19.71 -58.21 12.64
CA LEU A 569 19.26 -58.89 11.42
C LEU A 569 18.84 -57.89 10.34
N LEU A 570 18.14 -56.82 10.72
CA LEU A 570 17.78 -55.74 9.82
C LEU A 570 19.03 -55.02 9.29
N PHE A 571 20.01 -54.73 10.14
CA PHE A 571 21.29 -54.15 9.74
C PHE A 571 22.03 -55.03 8.73
N LEU A 572 22.17 -56.33 9.00
CA LEU A 572 22.81 -57.28 8.08
C LEU A 572 22.08 -57.32 6.72
N PHE A 573 20.74 -57.37 6.75
CA PHE A 573 19.93 -57.37 5.54
C PHE A 573 20.09 -56.08 4.73
N VAL A 574 20.06 -54.92 5.41
CA VAL A 574 20.21 -53.62 4.76
C VAL A 574 21.59 -53.50 4.15
N VAL A 575 22.67 -53.73 4.92
CA VAL A 575 24.05 -53.59 4.43
C VAL A 575 24.34 -54.53 3.26
N TRP A 576 23.80 -55.76 3.29
CA TRP A 576 23.98 -56.73 2.20
C TRP A 576 23.31 -56.30 0.89
N ASN A 577 22.18 -55.59 0.95
CA ASN A 577 21.39 -55.19 -0.22
C ASN A 577 21.42 -53.67 -0.48
N PHE A 578 22.34 -52.94 0.15
CA PHE A 578 22.32 -51.48 0.12
C PHE A 578 22.83 -50.93 -1.22
N GLU A 579 21.94 -50.26 -1.95
CA GLU A 579 22.27 -49.44 -3.11
C GLU A 579 21.87 -47.98 -2.86
N LEU A 580 22.57 -47.02 -3.48
CA LEU A 580 22.38 -45.58 -3.20
C LEU A 580 20.96 -45.07 -3.49
N TYR A 581 20.26 -45.64 -4.48
CA TYR A 581 18.87 -45.26 -4.79
C TYR A 581 17.88 -45.66 -3.68
N MET A 582 18.29 -46.53 -2.74
CA MET A 582 17.45 -46.94 -1.61
C MET A 582 17.28 -45.82 -0.57
N ILE A 583 18.20 -44.84 -0.50
CA ILE A 583 18.09 -43.71 0.44
C ILE A 583 16.85 -42.85 0.11
N PRO A 584 16.67 -42.33 -1.12
CA PRO A 584 15.46 -41.58 -1.47
C PRO A 584 14.19 -42.44 -1.41
N LEU A 585 14.29 -43.73 -1.74
CA LEU A 585 13.17 -44.66 -1.66
C LEU A 585 12.70 -44.89 -0.22
N ALA A 586 13.62 -44.97 0.75
CA ALA A 586 13.28 -45.05 2.17
C ALA A 586 12.56 -43.78 2.67
N LEU A 587 12.99 -42.59 2.22
CA LEU A 587 12.30 -41.33 2.53
C LEU A 587 10.89 -41.27 1.90
N LEU A 588 10.73 -41.80 0.69
CA LEU A 588 9.43 -41.93 0.01
C LEU A 588 8.51 -42.87 0.78
N LEU A 589 9.02 -44.02 1.24
CA LEU A 589 8.26 -44.95 2.09
C LEU A 589 7.81 -44.29 3.39
N LEU A 590 8.64 -43.45 4.01
CA LEU A 590 8.26 -42.69 5.21
C LEU A 590 7.11 -41.71 4.92
N LEU A 591 7.20 -40.96 3.82
CA LEU A 591 6.13 -40.04 3.38
C LEU A 591 4.82 -40.79 3.10
N ALA A 592 4.89 -41.93 2.40
CA ALA A 592 3.74 -42.77 2.09
C ALA A 592 3.14 -43.44 3.34
N TRP A 593 3.98 -43.85 4.28
CA TRP A 593 3.55 -44.39 5.57
C TRP A 593 2.78 -43.34 6.38
N ASN A 594 3.31 -42.12 6.48
CA ASN A 594 2.62 -41.03 7.16
C ASN A 594 1.32 -40.63 6.46
N TYR A 595 1.28 -40.65 5.13
CA TYR A 595 0.03 -40.43 4.38
C TYR A 595 -1.05 -41.45 4.74
N PHE A 596 -0.66 -42.73 4.83
CA PHE A 596 -1.56 -43.80 5.21
C PHE A 596 -2.04 -43.67 6.65
N LEU A 597 -1.19 -43.26 7.58
CA LEU A 597 -1.57 -43.00 8.98
C LEU A 597 -2.63 -41.90 9.10
N ILE A 598 -2.50 -40.82 8.32
CA ILE A 598 -3.46 -39.72 8.29
C ILE A 598 -4.81 -40.18 7.73
N ILE A 599 -4.81 -40.93 6.62
CA ILE A 599 -6.04 -41.50 6.04
C ILE A 599 -6.69 -42.50 7.00
N SER A 600 -5.89 -43.25 7.75
CA SER A 600 -6.38 -44.21 8.74
C SER A 600 -6.96 -43.53 9.99
N GLY A 601 -6.98 -42.19 10.06
CA GLY A 601 -7.66 -41.41 11.09
C GLY A 601 -7.04 -41.51 12.49
N LYS A 602 -5.82 -42.04 12.61
CA LYS A 602 -5.22 -42.40 13.91
C LYS A 602 -4.37 -41.27 14.54
N ASP A 603 -4.19 -40.15 13.83
CA ASP A 603 -3.25 -39.08 14.22
C ASP A 603 -3.89 -37.70 14.39
N ASN A 604 -5.10 -37.64 14.98
CA ASN A 604 -5.74 -36.36 15.33
C ASN A 604 -5.36 -35.85 16.73
N ARG A 605 -4.52 -36.57 17.49
CA ARG A 605 -4.22 -36.25 18.89
C ARG A 605 -3.01 -35.33 19.09
N GLN A 606 -2.08 -35.29 18.13
CA GLN A 606 -0.81 -34.60 18.31
C GLN A 606 -0.90 -33.10 17.98
N HIS A 607 -1.90 -32.69 17.20
CA HIS A 607 -2.11 -31.30 16.80
C HIS A 607 -2.74 -30.45 17.92
N ASP A 608 -3.58 -31.06 18.75
CA ASP A 608 -4.24 -30.40 19.88
C ASP A 608 -3.28 -30.16 21.05
N THR A 609 -2.35 -31.09 21.34
CA THR A 609 -1.43 -30.97 22.49
C THR A 609 -0.39 -29.87 22.31
N VAL A 610 0.03 -29.58 21.07
CA VAL A 610 1.00 -28.50 20.78
C VAL A 610 0.33 -27.12 20.82
N MET A 611 -0.98 -27.06 20.58
CA MET A 611 -1.75 -25.83 20.63
C MET A 611 -2.03 -25.39 22.07
N GLU A 612 -2.31 -26.35 22.96
CA GLU A 612 -2.53 -26.09 24.39
C GLU A 612 -1.24 -25.61 25.08
N ASP A 613 -0.10 -26.28 24.83
CA ASP A 613 1.23 -25.86 25.32
C ASP A 613 1.63 -24.43 24.88
N MET A 614 1.19 -23.96 23.71
CA MET A 614 1.55 -22.62 23.21
C MET A 614 0.63 -21.50 23.71
N LEU A 615 -0.60 -21.84 24.11
CA LEU A 615 -1.57 -20.88 24.62
C LEU A 615 -1.41 -20.66 26.14
N GLU A 616 -0.97 -21.67 26.88
CA GLU A 616 -0.72 -21.57 28.34
C GLU A 616 0.46 -20.65 28.69
N ASP A 617 1.46 -20.50 27.81
CA ASP A 617 2.64 -19.65 28.04
C ASP A 617 2.34 -18.12 27.87
N GLU A 618 1.18 -17.72 27.34
CA GLU A 618 0.81 -16.30 27.10
C GLU A 618 -0.06 -15.67 28.22
N GLU A 619 -0.49 -16.42 29.25
CA GLU A 619 -1.37 -15.89 30.31
C GLU A 619 -0.64 -15.08 31.41
N GLU A 620 0.68 -14.88 31.33
CA GLU A 620 1.42 -13.99 32.24
C GLU A 620 1.75 -12.63 31.59
N GLU A 621 0.71 -11.83 31.28
CA GLU A 621 0.85 -10.38 31.11
C GLU A 621 0.27 -9.67 32.33
N ASP A 622 1.14 -9.17 33.22
CA ASP A 622 0.82 -8.04 34.09
C ASP A 622 2.02 -7.10 34.20
N GLU A 623 1.71 -5.83 33.89
CA GLU A 623 2.43 -4.58 34.09
C GLU A 623 3.89 -4.65 34.59
N LYS A 624 4.81 -4.05 33.82
CA LYS A 624 5.91 -3.32 34.45
C LYS A 624 6.39 -2.11 33.66
N ASP A 625 6.25 -1.00 34.37
CA ASP A 625 6.68 0.36 34.06
C ASP A 625 8.10 0.50 33.51
N ASP A 626 8.19 1.42 32.56
CA ASP A 626 9.41 2.11 32.16
C ASP A 626 10.05 2.82 33.36
N LYS A 627 11.28 2.42 33.71
CA LYS A 627 12.19 3.26 34.48
C LYS A 627 13.64 3.01 34.04
N ASP A 628 14.03 3.72 32.98
CA ASP A 628 15.44 3.83 32.61
C ASP A 628 16.09 5.02 33.35
N GLY A 629 16.97 4.66 34.29
CA GLY A 629 17.93 5.56 34.93
C GLY A 629 19.32 5.40 34.30
N GLU A 630 19.80 6.50 33.73
CA GLU A 630 21.12 6.81 33.16
C GLU A 630 22.32 5.92 33.52
N LYS A 631 23.13 5.58 32.50
CA LYS A 631 24.62 5.61 32.55
C LYS A 631 25.23 5.54 31.14
N ARG A 632 25.66 6.71 30.62
CA ARG A 632 26.22 6.92 29.26
C ARG A 632 27.62 6.34 28.96
N GLY A 633 28.13 5.40 29.77
CA GLY A 633 29.44 4.75 29.55
C GLY A 633 29.39 3.24 29.23
N PHE A 634 28.32 2.56 29.65
CA PHE A 634 28.13 1.10 29.47
C PHE A 634 27.17 0.76 28.33
N MET A 635 26.49 1.76 27.78
CA MET A 635 25.46 1.60 26.75
C MET A 635 25.98 0.89 25.50
N ASN A 636 27.19 1.23 25.03
CA ASN A 636 27.73 0.61 23.82
C ASN A 636 28.05 -0.88 24.01
N LYS A 637 28.45 -1.29 25.23
CA LYS A 637 28.63 -2.72 25.55
C LYS A 637 27.29 -3.43 25.72
N LEU A 638 26.28 -2.75 26.28
CA LEU A 638 24.93 -3.30 26.43
C LEU A 638 24.25 -3.49 25.06
N TYR A 639 24.37 -2.52 24.16
CA TYR A 639 23.87 -2.63 22.79
C TYR A 639 24.57 -3.75 22.02
N ALA A 640 25.90 -3.91 22.17
CA ALA A 640 26.61 -5.02 21.55
C ALA A 640 26.15 -6.39 22.10
N ILE A 641 25.88 -6.51 23.40
CA ILE A 641 25.31 -7.73 23.99
C ILE A 641 23.89 -7.96 23.49
N GLN A 642 23.07 -6.92 23.42
CA GLN A 642 21.70 -6.98 22.90
C GLN A 642 21.68 -7.45 21.45
N GLU A 643 22.57 -6.93 20.60
CA GLU A 643 22.71 -7.34 19.20
C GLU A 643 23.12 -8.82 19.08
N VAL A 644 24.10 -9.27 19.89
CA VAL A 644 24.49 -10.68 19.95
C VAL A 644 23.31 -11.56 20.41
N CYS A 645 22.56 -11.14 21.42
CA CYS A 645 21.39 -11.88 21.91
C CYS A 645 20.28 -11.97 20.84
N VAL A 646 20.01 -10.88 20.11
CA VAL A 646 19.06 -10.87 18.99
C VAL A 646 19.53 -11.80 17.87
N SER A 647 20.83 -11.80 17.55
CA SER A 647 21.42 -12.72 16.58
C SER A 647 21.24 -14.19 17.01
N VAL A 648 21.54 -14.51 18.28
CA VAL A 648 21.33 -15.87 18.82
C VAL A 648 19.85 -16.25 18.78
N GLN A 649 18.94 -15.34 19.11
CA GLN A 649 17.50 -15.57 19.04
C GLN A 649 17.05 -15.88 17.61
N SER A 650 17.57 -15.15 16.63
CA SER A 650 17.29 -15.37 15.20
C SER A 650 17.82 -16.71 14.71
N VAL A 651 19.07 -17.07 15.03
CA VAL A 651 19.66 -18.37 14.67
C VAL A 651 18.89 -19.52 15.29
N LEU A 652 18.49 -19.38 16.56
CA LEU A 652 17.71 -20.39 17.26
C LEU A 652 16.33 -20.59 16.62
N ASP A 653 15.68 -19.50 16.19
CA ASP A 653 14.42 -19.55 15.47
C ASP A 653 14.57 -20.17 14.07
N GLU A 654 15.65 -19.85 13.34
CA GLU A 654 15.97 -20.47 12.05
C GLU A 654 16.17 -21.99 12.19
N VAL A 655 16.94 -22.44 13.19
CA VAL A 655 17.18 -23.87 13.40
C VAL A 655 15.90 -24.59 13.83
N ALA A 656 15.15 -24.02 14.78
CA ALA A 656 13.88 -24.59 15.22
C ALA A 656 12.87 -24.67 14.06
N SER A 657 12.74 -23.59 13.28
CA SER A 657 11.83 -23.54 12.14
C SER A 657 12.23 -24.50 11.01
N ILE A 658 13.52 -24.70 10.72
CA ILE A 658 13.97 -25.72 9.76
C ILE A 658 13.55 -27.11 10.21
N GLY A 659 13.76 -27.45 11.49
CA GLY A 659 13.34 -28.74 12.06
C GLY A 659 11.83 -28.97 11.94
N GLU A 660 11.03 -27.97 12.32
CA GLU A 660 9.56 -27.98 12.21
C GLU A 660 9.10 -28.09 10.76
N ARG A 661 9.73 -27.37 9.82
CA ARG A 661 9.42 -27.43 8.39
C ARG A 661 9.67 -28.81 7.78
N ILE A 662 10.77 -29.46 8.17
CA ILE A 662 11.05 -30.83 7.76
C ILE A 662 9.95 -31.76 8.29
N LYS A 663 9.66 -31.71 9.59
CA LYS A 663 8.58 -32.48 10.22
C LYS A 663 7.23 -32.26 9.51
N ASN A 664 6.86 -31.02 9.22
CA ASN A 664 5.60 -30.65 8.56
C ASN A 664 5.52 -31.11 7.10
N THR A 665 6.66 -31.23 6.42
CA THR A 665 6.72 -31.85 5.08
C THR A 665 6.34 -33.33 5.15
N PHE A 666 6.84 -34.04 6.18
CA PHE A 666 6.54 -35.47 6.40
C PHE A 666 5.15 -35.73 6.98
N ASN A 667 4.58 -34.77 7.69
CA ASN A 667 3.24 -34.85 8.29
C ASN A 667 2.13 -34.33 7.37
N TRP A 668 2.42 -34.04 6.10
CA TRP A 668 1.43 -33.61 5.11
C TRP A 668 0.67 -32.32 5.47
N THR A 669 1.29 -31.41 6.23
CA THR A 669 0.66 -30.15 6.64
C THR A 669 0.26 -29.30 5.42
N VAL A 670 1.06 -29.35 4.34
CA VAL A 670 0.73 -28.75 3.04
C VAL A 670 0.82 -29.83 1.95
N PRO A 671 -0.31 -30.43 1.53
CA PRO A 671 -0.32 -31.56 0.60
C PRO A 671 0.40 -31.29 -0.73
N PHE A 672 0.31 -30.06 -1.25
CA PHE A 672 0.99 -29.67 -2.49
C PHE A 672 2.52 -29.83 -2.41
N LEU A 673 3.13 -29.40 -1.29
CA LEU A 673 4.59 -29.47 -1.11
C LEU A 673 5.04 -30.90 -0.85
N SER A 674 4.29 -31.68 -0.05
CA SER A 674 4.59 -33.10 0.16
C SER A 674 4.51 -33.91 -1.14
N TRP A 675 3.54 -33.62 -2.02
CA TRP A 675 3.47 -34.22 -3.36
C TRP A 675 4.66 -33.82 -4.23
N LEU A 676 5.07 -32.55 -4.20
CA LEU A 676 6.25 -32.09 -4.93
C LEU A 676 7.52 -32.81 -4.44
N ALA A 677 7.66 -33.00 -3.12
CA ALA A 677 8.75 -33.77 -2.53
C ALA A 677 8.73 -35.24 -2.99
N ILE A 678 7.55 -35.88 -3.08
CA ILE A 678 7.42 -37.24 -3.61
C ILE A 678 7.86 -37.29 -5.07
N VAL A 679 7.39 -36.38 -5.93
CA VAL A 679 7.77 -36.34 -7.34
C VAL A 679 9.29 -36.14 -7.48
N ALA A 680 9.88 -35.23 -6.70
CA ALA A 680 11.32 -35.00 -6.70
C ALA A 680 12.10 -36.24 -6.23
N LEU A 681 11.68 -36.91 -5.15
CA LEU A 681 12.29 -38.14 -4.65
C LEU A 681 12.14 -39.30 -5.65
N CYS A 682 11.01 -39.43 -6.34
CA CYS A 682 10.80 -40.40 -7.41
C CYS A 682 11.79 -40.18 -8.56
N VAL A 683 11.88 -38.95 -9.07
CA VAL A 683 12.82 -38.60 -10.14
C VAL A 683 14.26 -38.87 -9.70
N PHE A 684 14.61 -38.49 -8.47
CA PHE A 684 15.95 -38.71 -7.94
C PHE A 684 16.27 -40.21 -7.75
N THR A 685 15.29 -41.02 -7.34
CA THR A 685 15.41 -42.50 -7.26
C THR A 685 15.69 -43.09 -8.63
N VAL A 686 14.91 -42.69 -9.65
CA VAL A 686 15.09 -43.13 -11.04
C VAL A 686 16.46 -42.72 -11.59
N LEU A 687 16.90 -41.49 -11.31
CA LEU A 687 18.21 -41.01 -11.73
C LEU A 687 19.35 -41.80 -11.08
N LEU A 688 19.29 -42.07 -9.77
CA LEU A 688 20.32 -42.87 -9.08
C LEU A 688 20.31 -44.34 -9.50
N TYR A 689 19.17 -44.87 -9.95
CA TYR A 689 19.06 -46.23 -10.48
C TYR A 689 19.75 -46.38 -11.84
N PHE A 690 19.53 -45.43 -12.77
CA PHE A 690 20.11 -45.50 -14.11
C PHE A 690 21.51 -44.89 -14.23
N ILE A 691 21.84 -43.90 -13.41
CA ILE A 691 23.07 -43.11 -13.53
C ILE A 691 23.92 -43.32 -12.27
N PRO A 692 25.12 -43.91 -12.41
CA PRO A 692 26.06 -44.01 -11.30
C PRO A 692 26.38 -42.63 -10.69
N LEU A 693 26.42 -42.55 -9.35
CA LEU A 693 26.63 -41.32 -8.58
C LEU A 693 27.81 -40.46 -9.09
N ARG A 694 28.89 -41.11 -9.54
CA ARG A 694 30.09 -40.44 -10.08
C ARG A 694 29.79 -39.45 -11.19
N TYR A 695 28.84 -39.77 -12.09
CA TYR A 695 28.49 -38.87 -13.19
C TYR A 695 27.63 -37.71 -12.71
N ILE A 696 26.73 -37.95 -11.75
CA ILE A 696 25.91 -36.91 -11.14
C ILE A 696 26.80 -35.89 -10.41
N VAL A 697 27.76 -36.37 -9.61
CA VAL A 697 28.72 -35.52 -8.89
C VAL A 697 29.63 -34.75 -9.87
N LEU A 698 30.06 -35.39 -10.96
CA LEU A 698 30.88 -34.74 -11.98
C LEU A 698 30.11 -33.64 -12.73
N VAL A 699 28.87 -33.90 -13.15
CA VAL A 699 27.99 -32.89 -13.77
C VAL A 699 27.67 -31.76 -12.80
N TRP A 700 27.36 -32.08 -11.54
CA TRP A 700 27.11 -31.11 -10.49
C TRP A 700 28.36 -30.23 -10.23
N GLY A 701 29.54 -30.84 -10.14
CA GLY A 701 30.81 -30.16 -9.97
C GLY A 701 31.09 -29.20 -11.13
N ILE A 702 30.99 -29.69 -12.38
CA ILE A 702 31.14 -28.84 -13.57
C ILE A 702 30.16 -27.66 -13.51
N ASN A 703 28.89 -27.91 -13.21
CA ASN A 703 27.89 -26.85 -13.11
C ASN A 703 28.25 -25.83 -12.02
N LYS A 704 28.63 -26.29 -10.81
CA LYS A 704 28.98 -25.39 -9.70
C LYS A 704 30.20 -24.52 -10.00
N PHE A 705 31.25 -25.10 -10.59
CA PHE A 705 32.46 -24.36 -10.97
C PHE A 705 32.24 -23.42 -12.16
N THR A 706 31.31 -23.73 -13.08
CA THR A 706 31.03 -22.91 -14.27
C THR A 706 29.88 -21.90 -14.09
N LYS A 707 29.00 -22.07 -13.09
CA LYS A 707 27.81 -21.22 -12.85
C LYS A 707 28.20 -19.74 -12.71
N LYS A 708 29.22 -19.44 -11.89
CA LYS A 708 29.67 -18.05 -11.66
C LYS A 708 30.35 -17.40 -12.87
N ILE A 709 30.89 -18.22 -13.78
CA ILE A 709 31.49 -17.77 -15.05
C ILE A 709 30.39 -17.49 -16.09
N ARG A 710 29.34 -18.32 -16.15
CA ARG A 710 28.24 -18.15 -17.13
C ARG A 710 27.25 -17.06 -16.73
N SER A 711 27.05 -16.81 -15.44
CA SER A 711 26.08 -15.83 -14.96
C SER A 711 26.62 -15.09 -13.73
N PRO A 712 27.31 -13.95 -13.91
CA PRO A 712 27.94 -13.22 -12.80
C PRO A 712 26.94 -12.62 -11.80
N TYR A 713 25.67 -12.42 -12.20
CA TYR A 713 24.62 -11.81 -11.38
C TYR A 713 23.61 -12.81 -10.78
N THR A 714 23.87 -14.12 -10.85
CA THR A 714 22.97 -15.09 -10.18
C THR A 714 23.18 -15.09 -8.68
N ILE A 715 22.11 -14.85 -7.94
CA ILE A 715 22.06 -15.00 -6.49
C ILE A 715 22.34 -16.47 -6.16
N ASP A 716 23.32 -16.71 -5.29
CA ASP A 716 23.59 -18.06 -4.79
C ASP A 716 22.39 -18.52 -3.97
N ASN A 717 21.81 -19.65 -4.35
CA ASN A 717 20.61 -20.19 -3.74
C ASN A 717 20.79 -21.67 -3.41
N ASN A 718 20.10 -22.13 -2.38
CA ASN A 718 20.05 -23.53 -2.00
C ASN A 718 18.61 -24.02 -2.17
N GLU A 719 18.38 -24.81 -3.22
CA GLU A 719 17.05 -25.26 -3.65
C GLU A 719 16.28 -26.00 -2.54
N LEU A 720 16.98 -26.73 -1.67
CA LEU A 720 16.37 -27.44 -0.54
C LEU A 720 15.92 -26.48 0.57
N LEU A 721 16.74 -25.48 0.90
CA LEU A 721 16.34 -24.44 1.86
C LEU A 721 15.24 -23.55 1.29
N ASP A 722 15.30 -23.27 -0.02
CA ASP A 722 14.26 -22.56 -0.74
C ASP A 722 12.94 -23.33 -0.66
N PHE A 723 12.94 -24.64 -0.93
CA PHE A 723 11.76 -25.49 -0.75
C PHE A 723 11.24 -25.49 0.69
N LEU A 724 12.12 -25.71 1.67
CA LEU A 724 11.73 -25.75 3.08
C LEU A 724 11.18 -24.39 3.56
N SER A 725 11.68 -23.27 3.04
CA SER A 725 11.19 -21.94 3.39
C SER A 725 9.72 -21.68 3.00
N ARG A 726 9.14 -22.51 2.11
CA ARG A 726 7.71 -22.48 1.74
C ARG A 726 6.83 -23.31 2.66
N VAL A 727 7.42 -24.26 3.37
CA VAL A 727 6.69 -25.06 4.34
C VAL A 727 6.48 -24.19 5.58
N PRO A 728 5.25 -24.15 6.14
CA PRO A 728 5.00 -23.38 7.35
C PRO A 728 5.68 -24.04 8.56
N SER A 729 6.27 -23.23 9.43
CA SER A 729 6.72 -23.66 10.76
C SER A 729 5.53 -23.90 11.70
N ASP A 730 5.74 -24.55 12.85
CA ASP A 730 4.62 -24.86 13.78
C ASP A 730 3.95 -23.55 14.26
N VAL A 731 4.75 -22.49 14.46
CA VAL A 731 4.25 -21.14 14.77
C VAL A 731 3.35 -20.60 13.65
N GLN A 732 3.78 -20.71 12.39
CA GLN A 732 2.98 -20.24 11.25
C GLN A 732 1.70 -21.06 11.06
N VAL A 733 1.73 -22.36 11.34
CA VAL A 733 0.54 -23.21 11.30
C VAL A 733 -0.51 -22.73 12.30
N VAL A 734 -0.11 -22.34 13.52
CA VAL A 734 -1.03 -21.74 14.52
C VAL A 734 -1.57 -20.40 14.03
N GLN A 735 -0.72 -19.54 13.46
CA GLN A 735 -1.14 -18.25 12.92
C GLN A 735 -2.18 -18.40 11.79
N TYR A 736 -2.03 -19.42 10.95
CA TYR A 736 -2.95 -19.73 9.86
C TYR A 736 -4.17 -20.56 10.27
N HIS A 737 -4.17 -21.10 11.50
CA HIS A 737 -5.27 -21.91 11.98
C HIS A 737 -6.55 -21.09 12.07
N GLN A 738 -7.63 -21.60 11.46
CA GLN A 738 -8.92 -20.92 11.48
C GLN A 738 -9.61 -21.19 12.82
N LEU A 739 -9.88 -20.12 13.57
CA LEU A 739 -10.67 -20.23 14.80
C LEU A 739 -12.14 -20.42 14.43
N LYS A 740 -12.79 -21.41 15.06
CA LYS A 740 -14.23 -21.63 14.88
C LYS A 740 -14.99 -20.47 15.52
N SER A 741 -15.91 -19.86 14.79
CA SER A 741 -16.86 -18.91 15.36
C SER A 741 -17.78 -19.66 16.33
N ASP A 742 -17.75 -19.32 17.62
CA ASP A 742 -18.65 -19.91 18.59
C ASP A 742 -20.11 -19.48 18.24
N PRO A 743 -21.02 -20.41 17.91
CA PRO A 743 -22.40 -20.08 17.53
C PRO A 743 -23.19 -19.40 18.66
N SER A 744 -22.64 -19.32 19.87
CA SER A 744 -23.22 -18.65 21.04
C SER A 744 -23.27 -17.12 20.94
N GLN A 745 -22.49 -16.49 20.03
CA GLN A 745 -22.42 -15.03 19.86
C GLN A 745 -23.10 -14.49 18.59
N SER A 746 -24.08 -15.19 18.01
CA SER A 746 -24.92 -14.58 16.95
C SER A 746 -25.90 -13.56 17.55
N PRO A 747 -25.86 -12.25 17.20
CA PRO A 747 -26.80 -11.24 17.72
C PRO A 747 -28.22 -11.37 17.14
N SER A 748 -28.43 -12.26 16.16
CA SER A 748 -29.62 -12.31 15.32
C SER A 748 -30.82 -13.08 15.90
N LYS A 749 -30.74 -13.64 17.12
CA LYS A 749 -31.85 -14.35 17.76
C LYS A 749 -32.53 -13.64 18.94
N ARG A 750 -32.20 -12.38 19.24
CA ARG A 750 -32.98 -11.56 20.21
C ARG A 750 -34.06 -10.73 19.52
N ARG A 751 -34.99 -11.38 18.82
CA ARG A 751 -36.27 -10.75 18.44
C ARG A 751 -37.34 -11.79 18.16
N LYS A 752 -37.87 -12.37 19.24
CA LYS A 752 -39.26 -12.87 19.37
C LYS A 752 -39.42 -13.58 20.71
N HIS A 753 -39.97 -12.86 21.69
CA HIS A 753 -41.05 -13.30 22.58
C HIS A 753 -41.14 -12.34 23.76
N ASN A 754 -42.01 -11.33 23.65
CA ASN A 754 -42.78 -10.88 24.81
C ASN A 754 -44.11 -11.62 24.72
N PRO A 755 -44.53 -12.41 25.73
CA PRO A 755 -45.94 -12.62 25.94
C PRO A 755 -46.52 -11.40 26.69
N SER A 756 -47.73 -11.06 26.26
CA SER A 756 -48.74 -10.22 26.91
C SER A 756 -48.88 -10.41 28.42
#